data_AF-A0A6P0RYZ0-F1
#
_entry.id   AF-A0A6P0RYZ0-F1
#
_cell.length_a   1.000
_cell.length_b   1.000
_cell.length_c   1.000
_cell.angle_alpha   90.00
_cell.angle_beta   90.00
_cell.angle_gamma   90.00
#
_symmetry.space_group_name_H-M   'P 1'
#
loop_
_entity.id
_entity.type
_entity.pdbx_description
1 polymer ?
#
loop_
_entity_poly.entity_id
_entity_poly.type
_entity_poly.pdbx_seq_one_letter_code
_entity_poly.pdbx_strand_id
1 'polypeptide(L)'
;MEMTKNKQQYTFLIESSASPIYQRISKGFKEALEKQGHKIIYFNPSYYSSKNHAIQSLLSITQEQKIDYCFIFSNSLVIKSYYNILKSYVFEILNVSLIFIHHDCIGHSLTAGNPNFYSYFDAIYRLNDKSWHFCIERYNIIDLKLLGIKRVFHIFHASEFTNKINSNNHYNVSFVGHVLPDFGEIYKSNQEIISFSSFHHVSASFWNRITNLDFKIKQSAHSYAVFISKDKNNINTFKNQFEYIYLAGMLSPHFRGEIINKLKCSQIDIVGGDPGYISGIMDKRMIQKNGVIYHPPTQNYIDVNSIYANSKINLNITSLQFDDAVVNRVIDVGAAGGFILTDWKSDLRKITSVHEEISYKTIEELNYKIDYYLFHEKERLEIAQQLHEDIKTQNSYEKLVNYIISKITRMNNYQTEQLRLDLGCGPRKTEGFVGVDIYDWEGVDVVADLTQRFPFPDDSVDEIRAYDIIEHLPDRLHTMNEIWRICKPEAIVDILVPSTDGRGAFQDPTHVSFWNINSFKYYSLEFPSYLDLCKSYGFQGEYKLVSLSQQESGDEVIHVRAILKVIKQHNKNENYLEDLLNQLTLRKVNILISIDWSQQEETIIKFLGNILVTMGNHPDRKNITLLIDISNLPKDHQVSPEEIISDIALTLILEENLDILNEGVEVAMFPLLTKIQWQTISSKICGRIQWDCENADTIASLEMENMELYDLQRLSSKKIFQVDRNTWTLR
;
A
#
# COMPACT_ATOMS: atom_id res chain seq x y z
N MET A 1 -31.21 28.25 -21.54
CA MET A 1 -29.77 28.36 -21.85
C MET A 1 -29.00 27.85 -20.65
N GLU A 2 -28.72 26.55 -20.62
CA GLU A 2 -27.84 25.97 -19.61
C GLU A 2 -26.42 26.52 -19.82
N MET A 3 -25.83 27.07 -18.76
CA MET A 3 -24.43 27.44 -18.75
C MET A 3 -23.59 26.17 -18.91
N THR A 4 -23.01 25.97 -20.08
CA THR A 4 -21.93 25.02 -20.32
C THR A 4 -20.77 25.33 -19.38
N LYS A 5 -20.70 24.64 -18.24
CA LYS A 5 -19.45 24.55 -17.46
C LYS A 5 -18.38 24.03 -18.42
N ASN A 6 -17.34 24.82 -18.69
CA ASN A 6 -16.16 24.37 -19.42
C ASN A 6 -15.64 23.09 -18.75
N LYS A 7 -15.87 21.93 -19.37
CA LYS A 7 -15.26 20.68 -18.91
C LYS A 7 -13.76 20.83 -19.07
N GLN A 8 -13.02 20.74 -17.96
CA GLN A 8 -11.57 20.81 -17.96
C GLN A 8 -11.01 19.68 -18.83
N GLN A 9 -10.23 20.04 -19.85
CA GLN A 9 -9.65 19.10 -20.79
C GLN A 9 -8.22 18.74 -20.36
N TYR A 10 -7.98 17.46 -20.08
CA TYR A 10 -6.64 16.93 -19.79
C TYR A 10 -6.02 16.21 -21.00
N THR A 11 -4.70 16.09 -20.99
CA THR A 11 -3.91 15.24 -21.87
C THR A 11 -3.42 14.01 -21.13
N PHE A 12 -3.77 12.83 -21.61
CA PHE A 12 -3.37 11.54 -21.03
C PHE A 12 -2.36 10.80 -21.90
N LEU A 13 -1.39 10.18 -21.27
CA LEU A 13 -0.49 9.20 -21.89
C LEU A 13 -0.97 7.78 -21.54
N ILE A 14 -1.11 6.94 -22.57
CA ILE A 14 -1.49 5.54 -22.43
C ILE A 14 -0.50 4.67 -23.23
N GLU A 15 0.11 3.68 -22.58
CA GLU A 15 0.89 2.65 -23.25
C GLU A 15 0.00 1.48 -23.72
N SER A 16 0.11 1.11 -24.99
CA SER A 16 -0.50 -0.10 -25.55
C SER A 16 0.25 -1.35 -25.09
N SER A 17 -0.47 -2.46 -24.90
CA SER A 17 0.14 -3.77 -24.65
C SER A 17 0.28 -4.60 -25.93
N ALA A 18 1.28 -5.48 -25.96
CA ALA A 18 1.38 -6.56 -26.94
C ALA A 18 0.51 -7.78 -26.55
N SER A 19 0.14 -7.89 -25.27
CA SER A 19 -0.81 -8.90 -24.83
C SER A 19 -2.21 -8.50 -25.28
N PRO A 20 -2.91 -9.34 -26.06
CA PRO A 20 -4.19 -8.97 -26.66
C PRO A 20 -5.20 -8.43 -25.63
N ILE A 21 -5.28 -9.01 -24.42
CA ILE A 21 -6.33 -8.63 -23.44
C ILE A 21 -6.06 -7.25 -22.86
N TYR A 22 -4.78 -6.98 -22.55
CA TYR A 22 -4.35 -5.69 -22.05
C TYR A 22 -4.40 -4.61 -23.14
N GLN A 23 -4.25 -4.99 -24.42
CA GLN A 23 -4.44 -4.10 -25.55
C GLN A 23 -5.91 -3.66 -25.68
N ARG A 24 -6.86 -4.59 -25.51
CA ARG A 24 -8.30 -4.26 -25.44
C ARG A 24 -8.59 -3.29 -24.30
N ILE A 25 -8.08 -3.59 -23.11
CA ILE A 25 -8.26 -2.74 -21.93
C ILE A 25 -7.72 -1.34 -22.18
N SER A 26 -6.46 -1.18 -22.60
CA SER A 26 -5.88 0.15 -22.85
C SER A 26 -6.64 0.91 -23.94
N LYS A 27 -7.18 0.22 -24.94
CA LYS A 27 -8.04 0.80 -25.98
C LYS A 27 -9.40 1.24 -25.44
N GLY A 28 -10.05 0.45 -24.58
CA GLY A 28 -11.31 0.82 -23.94
C GLY A 28 -11.19 2.11 -23.10
N PHE A 29 -10.10 2.24 -22.33
CA PHE A 29 -9.77 3.47 -21.61
C PHE A 29 -9.54 4.65 -22.57
N LYS A 30 -8.75 4.46 -23.64
CA LYS A 30 -8.51 5.49 -24.66
C LYS A 30 -9.82 6.01 -25.26
N GLU A 31 -10.67 5.11 -25.74
CA GLU A 31 -11.92 5.49 -26.42
C GLU A 31 -12.90 6.20 -25.48
N ALA A 32 -13.00 5.76 -24.22
CA ALA A 32 -13.82 6.42 -23.22
C ALA A 32 -13.33 7.84 -22.90
N LEU A 33 -12.02 8.05 -22.78
CA LEU A 33 -11.44 9.38 -22.55
C LEU A 33 -11.62 10.30 -23.77
N GLU A 34 -11.44 9.78 -24.99
CA GLU A 34 -11.66 10.54 -26.24
C GLU A 34 -13.12 10.98 -26.36
N LYS A 35 -14.09 10.09 -26.07
CA LYS A 35 -15.52 10.43 -26.02
C LYS A 35 -15.86 11.54 -25.02
N GLN A 36 -15.07 11.69 -23.96
CA GLN A 36 -15.22 12.74 -22.96
C GLN A 36 -14.52 14.06 -23.35
N GLY A 37 -13.84 14.09 -24.50
CA GLY A 37 -13.17 15.26 -25.04
C GLY A 37 -11.71 15.42 -24.60
N HIS A 38 -11.12 14.45 -23.93
CA HIS A 38 -9.71 14.49 -23.50
C HIS A 38 -8.74 14.20 -24.66
N LYS A 39 -7.53 14.75 -24.59
CA LYS A 39 -6.47 14.47 -25.57
C LYS A 39 -5.70 13.22 -25.14
N ILE A 40 -5.46 12.29 -26.06
CA ILE A 40 -4.72 11.05 -25.77
C ILE A 40 -3.43 10.97 -26.59
N ILE A 41 -2.33 10.69 -25.90
CA ILE A 41 -1.08 10.22 -26.49
C ILE A 41 -1.05 8.70 -26.29
N TYR A 42 -1.29 7.97 -27.38
CA TYR A 42 -1.31 6.51 -27.36
C TYR A 42 0.05 5.97 -27.83
N PHE A 43 0.88 5.55 -26.87
CA PHE A 43 2.23 5.06 -27.10
C PHE A 43 2.22 3.56 -27.36
N ASN A 44 2.73 3.11 -28.50
CA ASN A 44 2.84 1.69 -28.82
C ASN A 44 4.31 1.23 -28.84
N PRO A 45 4.76 0.45 -27.84
CA PRO A 45 6.13 -0.06 -27.79
C PRO A 45 6.57 -0.86 -29.02
N SER A 46 5.64 -1.49 -29.74
CA SER A 46 5.96 -2.35 -30.90
C SER A 46 6.49 -1.59 -32.11
N TYR A 47 6.36 -0.26 -32.13
CA TYR A 47 6.88 0.59 -33.22
C TYR A 47 8.38 0.86 -33.11
N TYR A 48 9.01 0.46 -32.01
CA TYR A 48 10.43 0.73 -31.75
C TYR A 48 11.24 -0.56 -31.87
N SER A 49 12.42 -0.45 -32.49
CA SER A 49 13.31 -1.59 -32.74
C SER A 49 13.96 -2.17 -31.48
N SER A 50 13.92 -1.45 -30.35
CA SER A 50 14.40 -1.95 -29.07
C SER A 50 13.67 -1.29 -27.91
N LYS A 51 13.70 -1.94 -26.74
CA LYS A 51 13.16 -1.39 -25.49
C LYS A 51 13.83 -0.06 -25.10
N ASN A 52 15.14 0.07 -25.31
CA ASN A 52 15.87 1.31 -25.04
C ASN A 52 15.41 2.44 -25.97
N HIS A 53 15.20 2.16 -27.27
CA HIS A 53 14.63 3.14 -28.19
C HIS A 53 13.22 3.57 -27.76
N ALA A 54 12.38 2.62 -27.33
CA ALA A 54 11.05 2.92 -26.81
C ALA A 54 11.10 3.83 -25.57
N ILE A 55 12.00 3.57 -24.61
CA ILE A 55 12.19 4.41 -23.41
C ILE A 55 12.60 5.83 -23.82
N GLN A 56 13.60 5.97 -24.70
CA GLN A 56 14.10 7.28 -25.12
C GLN A 56 13.02 8.10 -25.83
N SER A 57 12.26 7.47 -26.74
CA SER A 57 11.13 8.13 -27.40
C SER A 57 10.03 8.51 -26.42
N LEU A 58 9.72 7.67 -25.44
CA LEU A 58 8.74 7.99 -24.39
C LEU A 58 9.17 9.23 -23.59
N LEU A 59 10.45 9.30 -23.20
CA LEU A 59 11.00 10.44 -22.46
C LEU A 59 10.93 11.74 -23.29
N SER A 60 11.30 11.70 -24.58
CA SER A 60 11.19 12.86 -25.49
C SER A 60 9.73 13.31 -25.65
N ILE A 61 8.78 12.38 -25.84
CA ILE A 61 7.34 12.70 -25.89
C ILE A 61 6.89 13.45 -24.64
N THR A 62 7.31 13.00 -23.45
CA THR A 62 6.94 13.65 -22.18
C THR A 62 7.62 15.00 -21.94
N GLN A 63 8.72 15.29 -22.62
CA GLN A 63 9.41 16.59 -22.57
C GLN A 63 8.83 17.59 -23.57
N GLU A 64 8.47 17.12 -24.77
CA GLU A 64 7.97 17.96 -25.87
C GLU A 64 6.48 18.29 -25.75
N GLN A 65 5.69 17.40 -25.13
CA GLN A 65 4.25 17.56 -25.00
C GLN A 65 3.84 17.71 -23.54
N LYS A 66 2.94 18.67 -23.27
CA LYS A 66 2.30 18.79 -21.96
C LYS A 66 1.37 17.60 -21.73
N ILE A 67 1.75 16.72 -20.82
CA ILE A 67 0.97 15.55 -20.38
C ILE A 67 0.57 15.78 -18.93
N ASP A 68 -0.74 15.73 -18.65
CA ASP A 68 -1.25 15.94 -17.30
C ASP A 68 -1.18 14.64 -16.49
N TYR A 69 -1.56 13.51 -17.10
CA TYR A 69 -1.59 12.20 -16.44
C TYR A 69 -1.09 11.06 -17.33
N CYS A 70 -0.50 10.04 -16.73
CA CYS A 70 -0.04 8.82 -17.39
C CYS A 70 -0.72 7.59 -16.77
N PHE A 71 -1.44 6.82 -17.59
CA PHE A 71 -2.00 5.54 -17.16
C PHE A 71 -0.94 4.44 -17.19
N ILE A 72 -0.87 3.69 -16.10
CA ILE A 72 0.04 2.55 -15.92
C ILE A 72 -0.81 1.32 -15.63
N PHE A 73 -0.91 0.43 -16.61
CA PHE A 73 -1.66 -0.82 -16.47
C PHE A 73 -0.78 -1.94 -15.92
N SER A 74 -1.40 -3.00 -15.40
CA SER A 74 -0.67 -4.19 -14.91
C SER A 74 0.40 -4.68 -15.88
N ASN A 75 0.18 -4.63 -17.20
CA ASN A 75 1.09 -5.13 -18.23
C ASN A 75 1.75 -4.04 -19.11
N SER A 76 1.94 -2.82 -18.58
CA SER A 76 2.77 -1.80 -19.25
C SER A 76 4.23 -2.25 -19.28
N LEU A 77 4.77 -2.56 -20.46
CA LEU A 77 6.07 -3.19 -20.67
C LEU A 77 7.24 -2.20 -20.58
N VAL A 78 7.03 -0.97 -21.06
CA VAL A 78 8.04 0.09 -21.11
C VAL A 78 7.97 0.94 -19.86
N ILE A 79 6.81 1.48 -19.51
CA ILE A 79 6.65 2.39 -18.36
C ILE A 79 6.99 1.69 -17.03
N LYS A 80 6.64 0.41 -16.85
CA LYS A 80 7.01 -0.35 -15.64
C LYS A 80 8.38 -1.02 -15.71
N SER A 81 9.16 -0.76 -16.75
CA SER A 81 10.49 -1.36 -16.84
C SER A 81 11.50 -0.67 -15.95
N TYR A 82 12.45 -1.44 -15.45
CA TYR A 82 13.60 -0.91 -14.73
C TYR A 82 14.66 -0.44 -15.75
N TYR A 83 15.07 0.81 -15.66
CA TYR A 83 16.05 1.42 -16.53
C TYR A 83 17.43 1.38 -15.87
N ASN A 84 18.24 0.39 -16.27
CA ASN A 84 19.53 0.08 -15.64
C ASN A 84 20.50 1.27 -15.58
N ILE A 85 20.49 2.15 -16.59
CA ILE A 85 21.39 3.30 -16.67
C ILE A 85 21.14 4.28 -15.51
N LEU A 86 19.87 4.54 -15.17
CA LEU A 86 19.48 5.47 -14.10
C LEU A 86 19.12 4.78 -12.78
N LYS A 87 19.22 3.44 -12.73
CA LYS A 87 18.86 2.61 -11.57
C LYS A 87 17.48 2.98 -11.00
N SER A 88 16.50 3.15 -11.87
CA SER A 88 15.13 3.57 -11.52
C SER A 88 14.14 2.93 -12.48
N TYR A 89 12.90 2.75 -12.04
CA TYR A 89 11.80 2.42 -12.95
C TYR A 89 11.48 3.60 -13.87
N VAL A 90 11.07 3.34 -15.12
CA VAL A 90 10.78 4.39 -16.10
C VAL A 90 9.72 5.36 -15.59
N PHE A 91 8.66 4.87 -14.94
CA PHE A 91 7.64 5.73 -14.34
C PHE A 91 8.17 6.69 -13.25
N GLU A 92 9.28 6.39 -12.57
CA GLU A 92 9.89 7.30 -11.60
C GLU A 92 10.49 8.53 -12.29
N ILE A 93 10.99 8.33 -13.51
CA ILE A 93 11.70 9.34 -14.30
C ILE A 93 10.70 10.24 -15.05
N LEU A 94 9.46 9.78 -15.27
CA LEU A 94 8.42 10.60 -15.91
C LEU A 94 8.00 11.76 -15.00
N ASN A 95 8.13 12.98 -15.50
CA ASN A 95 7.63 14.19 -14.82
C ASN A 95 6.13 14.42 -15.09
N VAL A 96 5.31 13.41 -14.78
CA VAL A 96 3.86 13.41 -14.99
C VAL A 96 3.15 12.78 -13.79
N SER A 97 1.89 13.13 -13.58
CA SER A 97 1.05 12.45 -12.57
C SER A 97 0.70 11.04 -13.03
N LEU A 98 0.68 10.08 -12.12
CA LEU A 98 0.58 8.65 -12.45
C LEU A 98 -0.77 8.07 -12.01
N ILE A 99 -1.41 7.31 -12.89
CA ILE A 99 -2.65 6.59 -12.62
C ILE A 99 -2.38 5.10 -12.80
N PHE A 100 -2.16 4.39 -11.71
CA PHE A 100 -1.99 2.94 -11.73
C PHE A 100 -3.33 2.23 -11.75
N ILE A 101 -3.53 1.36 -12.73
CA ILE A 101 -4.67 0.44 -12.79
C ILE A 101 -4.16 -0.98 -12.55
N HIS A 102 -4.42 -1.50 -11.35
CA HIS A 102 -4.06 -2.83 -10.90
C HIS A 102 -5.19 -3.81 -11.21
N HIS A 103 -5.19 -4.32 -12.45
CA HIS A 103 -6.07 -5.40 -12.91
C HIS A 103 -5.61 -6.80 -12.45
N ASP A 104 -4.49 -6.87 -11.72
CA ASP A 104 -3.90 -8.11 -11.24
C ASP A 104 -3.28 -7.87 -9.86
N CYS A 105 -2.59 -8.85 -9.29
CA CYS A 105 -1.79 -8.64 -8.09
C CYS A 105 -0.73 -7.53 -8.32
N ILE A 106 -0.45 -6.73 -7.28
CA ILE A 106 0.43 -5.56 -7.38
C ILE A 106 1.83 -5.99 -7.80
N GLY A 107 2.23 -5.75 -9.05
CA GLY A 107 3.55 -6.17 -9.55
C GLY A 107 3.54 -7.47 -10.35
N HIS A 108 2.37 -8.03 -10.71
CA HIS A 108 2.21 -9.25 -11.53
C HIS A 108 3.13 -9.34 -12.77
N SER A 109 3.34 -8.22 -13.48
CA SER A 109 4.18 -8.18 -14.69
C SER A 109 5.68 -8.09 -14.44
N LEU A 110 6.11 -8.06 -13.18
CA LEU A 110 7.51 -8.08 -12.80
C LEU A 110 7.93 -9.55 -12.72
N THR A 111 8.91 -9.95 -13.53
CA THR A 111 9.42 -11.31 -13.50
C THR A 111 10.18 -11.55 -12.21
N ALA A 112 10.04 -12.74 -11.61
CA ALA A 112 10.87 -13.14 -10.46
C ALA A 112 12.38 -13.11 -10.77
N GLY A 113 12.76 -13.27 -12.04
CA GLY A 113 14.13 -13.08 -12.52
C GLY A 113 14.60 -11.62 -12.62
N ASN A 114 13.77 -10.62 -12.30
CA ASN A 114 14.20 -9.23 -12.23
C ASN A 114 14.95 -9.00 -10.90
N PRO A 115 16.27 -8.70 -10.91
CA PRO A 115 17.03 -8.51 -9.68
C PRO A 115 16.52 -7.32 -8.84
N ASN A 116 15.75 -6.42 -9.46
CA ASN A 116 15.15 -5.25 -8.82
C ASN A 116 13.66 -5.46 -8.49
N PHE A 117 13.19 -6.71 -8.52
CA PHE A 117 11.81 -7.07 -8.22
C PHE A 117 11.33 -6.42 -6.90
N TYR A 118 12.15 -6.52 -5.85
CA TYR A 118 11.85 -5.99 -4.53
C TYR A 118 11.88 -4.46 -4.41
N SER A 119 12.54 -3.74 -5.32
CA SER A 119 12.59 -2.27 -5.26
C SER A 119 11.38 -1.59 -5.90
N TYR A 120 10.44 -2.36 -6.47
CA TYR A 120 9.20 -1.82 -7.03
C TYR A 120 8.33 -1.14 -5.97
N PHE A 121 8.20 -1.74 -4.79
CA PHE A 121 7.42 -1.17 -3.69
C PHE A 121 8.05 0.12 -3.15
N ASP A 122 9.38 0.17 -3.08
CA ASP A 122 10.10 1.40 -2.75
C ASP A 122 9.85 2.49 -3.81
N ALA A 123 9.81 2.11 -5.09
CA ALA A 123 9.57 3.04 -6.20
C ALA A 123 8.16 3.63 -6.19
N ILE A 124 7.12 2.83 -5.96
CA ILE A 124 5.76 3.37 -5.84
C ILE A 124 5.59 4.23 -4.59
N TYR A 125 6.25 3.87 -3.47
CA TYR A 125 6.22 4.65 -2.23
C TYR A 125 6.81 6.05 -2.41
N ARG A 126 7.95 6.16 -3.11
CA ARG A 126 8.59 7.46 -3.42
C ARG A 126 7.70 8.41 -4.23
N LEU A 127 6.67 7.91 -4.91
CA LEU A 127 5.81 8.70 -5.80
C LEU A 127 4.41 8.95 -5.23
N ASN A 128 4.19 8.65 -3.96
CA ASN A 128 2.89 8.73 -3.28
C ASN A 128 2.15 10.06 -3.52
N ASP A 129 2.87 11.18 -3.56
CA ASP A 129 2.27 12.51 -3.74
C ASP A 129 1.77 12.78 -5.16
N LYS A 130 2.20 11.99 -6.16
CA LYS A 130 1.81 12.15 -7.57
C LYS A 130 1.21 10.89 -8.20
N SER A 131 0.90 9.85 -7.41
CA SER A 131 0.28 8.62 -7.92
C SER A 131 -1.11 8.38 -7.35
N TRP A 132 -1.98 7.79 -8.16
CA TRP A 132 -3.29 7.27 -7.79
C TRP A 132 -3.34 5.79 -8.18
N HIS A 133 -3.83 4.94 -7.28
CA HIS A 133 -3.84 3.50 -7.44
C HIS A 133 -5.28 3.01 -7.42
N PHE A 134 -5.71 2.35 -8.50
CA PHE A 134 -7.03 1.76 -8.62
C PHE A 134 -6.90 0.24 -8.69
N CYS A 135 -7.51 -0.47 -7.76
CA CYS A 135 -7.34 -1.91 -7.57
C CYS A 135 -8.67 -2.64 -7.70
N ILE A 136 -8.66 -3.77 -8.40
CA ILE A 136 -9.83 -4.67 -8.45
C ILE A 136 -9.91 -5.56 -7.21
N GLU A 137 -8.76 -5.96 -6.66
CA GLU A 137 -8.67 -6.82 -5.49
C GLU A 137 -8.59 -5.96 -4.22
N ARG A 138 -9.47 -6.23 -3.26
CA ARG A 138 -9.60 -5.40 -2.05
C ARG A 138 -8.34 -5.47 -1.21
N TYR A 139 -7.70 -6.63 -1.12
CA TYR A 139 -6.46 -6.77 -0.38
C TYR A 139 -5.31 -5.95 -0.95
N ASN A 140 -5.28 -5.68 -2.26
CA ASN A 140 -4.28 -4.79 -2.83
C ASN A 140 -4.45 -3.35 -2.29
N ILE A 141 -5.69 -2.93 -1.99
CA ILE A 141 -5.97 -1.62 -1.39
C ILE A 141 -5.38 -1.55 0.01
N ILE A 142 -5.64 -2.60 0.80
CA ILE A 142 -5.12 -2.73 2.16
C ILE A 142 -3.59 -2.69 2.10
N ASP A 143 -2.96 -3.55 1.29
CA ASP A 143 -1.50 -3.62 1.20
C ASP A 143 -0.87 -2.27 0.82
N LEU A 144 -1.42 -1.57 -0.18
CA LEU A 144 -0.91 -0.26 -0.58
C LEU A 144 -1.10 0.79 0.50
N LYS A 145 -2.24 0.80 1.21
CA LYS A 145 -2.46 1.70 2.33
C LYS A 145 -1.50 1.41 3.49
N LEU A 146 -1.24 0.13 3.78
CA LEU A 146 -0.27 -0.28 4.80
C LEU A 146 1.17 0.11 4.43
N LEU A 147 1.50 0.14 3.14
CA LEU A 147 2.76 0.70 2.62
C LEU A 147 2.82 2.24 2.73
N GLY A 148 1.76 2.91 3.20
CA GLY A 148 1.68 4.37 3.30
C GLY A 148 1.20 5.08 2.03
N ILE A 149 0.72 4.34 1.02
CA ILE A 149 0.14 4.94 -0.19
C ILE A 149 -1.25 5.51 0.13
N LYS A 150 -1.41 6.81 -0.05
CA LYS A 150 -2.61 7.54 0.39
C LYS A 150 -3.78 7.38 -0.57
N ARG A 151 -3.51 7.45 -1.89
CA ARG A 151 -4.52 7.57 -2.94
C ARG A 151 -4.83 6.22 -3.57
N VAL A 152 -5.53 5.37 -2.83
CA VAL A 152 -5.86 4.00 -3.26
C VAL A 152 -7.37 3.77 -3.26
N PHE A 153 -7.91 3.28 -4.37
CA PHE A 153 -9.35 3.16 -4.62
C PHE A 153 -9.72 1.78 -5.18
N HIS A 154 -10.89 1.29 -4.80
CA HIS A 154 -11.48 0.09 -5.43
C HIS A 154 -12.14 0.44 -6.76
N ILE A 155 -12.02 -0.47 -7.73
CA ILE A 155 -12.71 -0.43 -9.02
C ILE A 155 -13.15 -1.83 -9.44
N PHE A 156 -14.09 -1.90 -10.39
CA PHE A 156 -14.40 -3.13 -11.10
C PHE A 156 -13.82 -3.10 -12.52
N HIS A 157 -13.72 -4.28 -13.14
CA HIS A 157 -13.48 -4.37 -14.57
C HIS A 157 -14.61 -3.73 -15.38
N ALA A 158 -14.29 -3.33 -16.61
CA ALA A 158 -15.22 -2.82 -17.59
C ALA A 158 -15.07 -3.59 -18.91
N SER A 159 -16.12 -3.61 -19.71
CA SER A 159 -16.09 -4.28 -21.02
C SER A 159 -16.65 -3.39 -22.12
N GLU A 160 -16.07 -3.54 -23.31
CA GLU A 160 -16.54 -2.96 -24.57
C GLU A 160 -17.38 -3.96 -25.40
N PHE A 161 -17.57 -5.18 -24.92
CA PHE A 161 -18.36 -6.18 -25.62
C PHE A 161 -19.83 -5.77 -25.70
N THR A 162 -20.46 -6.20 -26.78
CA THR A 162 -21.86 -5.94 -27.07
C THR A 162 -22.56 -7.24 -27.42
N ASN A 163 -23.85 -7.30 -27.07
CA ASN A 163 -24.73 -8.39 -27.45
C ASN A 163 -24.97 -8.35 -28.97
N LYS A 164 -24.84 -9.51 -29.64
CA LYS A 164 -25.01 -9.82 -31.08
C LYS A 164 -23.74 -9.91 -31.92
N ILE A 165 -23.26 -11.14 -32.10
CA ILE A 165 -22.43 -11.55 -33.24
C ILE A 165 -22.96 -12.90 -33.74
N ASN A 166 -23.46 -12.94 -34.98
CA ASN A 166 -23.74 -14.20 -35.68
C ASN A 166 -22.41 -14.94 -35.89
N SER A 167 -22.27 -16.13 -35.34
CA SER A 167 -21.17 -17.04 -35.70
C SER A 167 -21.60 -18.49 -35.67
N ASN A 168 -20.70 -19.36 -36.14
CA ASN A 168 -20.87 -20.81 -36.13
C ASN A 168 -20.33 -21.47 -34.84
N ASN A 169 -19.79 -20.71 -33.89
CA ASN A 169 -19.15 -21.26 -32.69
C ASN A 169 -20.19 -21.48 -31.58
N HIS A 170 -20.74 -22.69 -31.51
CA HIS A 170 -21.71 -23.10 -30.50
C HIS A 170 -21.14 -24.23 -29.64
N TYR A 171 -21.01 -23.98 -28.33
CA TYR A 171 -20.53 -24.96 -27.36
C TYR A 171 -21.57 -25.20 -26.27
N ASN A 172 -21.64 -26.43 -25.76
CA ASN A 172 -22.49 -26.71 -24.59
C ASN A 172 -21.84 -26.13 -23.31
N VAL A 173 -20.58 -26.47 -23.06
CA VAL A 173 -19.79 -25.90 -21.97
C VAL A 173 -18.45 -25.47 -22.55
N SER A 174 -18.07 -24.21 -22.35
CA SER A 174 -16.81 -23.67 -22.87
C SER A 174 -15.95 -23.05 -21.78
N PHE A 175 -14.64 -23.07 -21.96
CA PHE A 175 -13.69 -22.31 -21.16
C PHE A 175 -12.72 -21.58 -22.09
N VAL A 176 -12.65 -20.26 -21.98
CA VAL A 176 -11.69 -19.44 -22.74
C VAL A 176 -10.56 -18.98 -21.83
N GLY A 177 -9.34 -19.43 -22.07
CA GLY A 177 -8.15 -18.98 -21.34
C GLY A 177 -7.09 -20.06 -21.13
N HIS A 178 -6.20 -19.82 -20.16
CA HIS A 178 -5.07 -20.70 -19.90
C HIS A 178 -5.41 -21.82 -18.92
N VAL A 179 -5.13 -23.05 -19.34
CA VAL A 179 -5.31 -24.29 -18.58
C VAL A 179 -4.09 -25.17 -18.79
N LEU A 180 -3.55 -25.69 -17.70
CA LEU A 180 -2.54 -26.74 -17.70
C LEU A 180 -3.12 -28.02 -17.10
N PRO A 181 -2.49 -29.18 -17.28
CA PRO A 181 -2.88 -30.41 -16.57
C PRO A 181 -2.84 -30.26 -15.05
N ASP A 182 -3.20 -31.32 -14.35
CA ASP A 182 -3.23 -31.37 -12.89
C ASP A 182 -1.90 -30.94 -12.22
N PHE A 183 -1.97 -30.70 -10.91
CA PHE A 183 -0.87 -30.20 -10.10
C PHE A 183 0.37 -31.10 -10.15
N GLY A 184 0.19 -32.42 -10.41
CA GLY A 184 1.28 -33.39 -10.48
C GLY A 184 2.31 -33.10 -11.58
N GLU A 185 1.91 -32.44 -12.67
CA GLU A 185 2.81 -32.09 -13.77
C GLU A 185 3.83 -31.00 -13.43
N ILE A 186 3.62 -30.23 -12.35
CA ILE A 186 4.56 -29.19 -11.90
C ILE A 186 5.92 -29.83 -11.58
N TYR A 187 5.92 -30.97 -10.88
CA TYR A 187 7.14 -31.69 -10.48
C TYR A 187 7.95 -32.23 -11.67
N LYS A 188 7.33 -32.38 -12.84
CA LYS A 188 7.98 -32.88 -14.05
C LYS A 188 8.54 -31.77 -14.93
N SER A 189 7.93 -30.58 -14.89
CA SER A 189 8.11 -29.58 -15.95
C SER A 189 8.57 -28.20 -15.47
N ASN A 190 8.67 -27.94 -14.17
CA ASN A 190 8.93 -26.58 -13.69
C ASN A 190 9.83 -26.51 -12.43
N GLN A 191 11.14 -26.75 -12.61
CA GLN A 191 12.12 -26.66 -11.53
C GLN A 191 12.25 -25.26 -10.91
N GLU A 192 11.98 -24.20 -11.68
CA GLU A 192 12.05 -22.82 -11.20
C GLU A 192 10.94 -22.51 -10.18
N ILE A 193 9.70 -22.91 -10.47
CA ILE A 193 8.57 -22.77 -9.52
C ILE A 193 8.83 -23.49 -8.19
N ILE A 194 9.45 -24.67 -8.26
CA ILE A 194 9.72 -25.50 -7.07
C ILE A 194 10.86 -24.90 -6.23
N SER A 195 11.71 -24.04 -6.83
CA SER A 195 12.83 -23.42 -6.12
C SER A 195 12.42 -22.28 -5.18
N PHE A 196 11.20 -21.75 -5.30
CA PHE A 196 10.70 -20.71 -4.40
C PHE A 196 10.53 -21.22 -2.96
N SER A 197 11.02 -20.44 -2.00
CA SER A 197 10.91 -20.76 -0.56
C SER A 197 9.45 -20.94 -0.10
N SER A 198 8.54 -20.20 -0.72
CA SER A 198 7.10 -20.22 -0.45
C SER A 198 6.36 -21.41 -1.09
N PHE A 199 7.00 -22.21 -1.96
CA PHE A 199 6.34 -23.23 -2.78
C PHE A 199 5.48 -24.22 -1.99
N HIS A 200 6.02 -24.82 -0.92
CA HIS A 200 5.27 -25.79 -0.12
C HIS A 200 4.04 -25.15 0.56
N HIS A 201 4.14 -23.90 1.00
CA HIS A 201 3.02 -23.19 1.62
C HIS A 201 1.97 -22.79 0.58
N VAL A 202 2.38 -22.35 -0.61
CA VAL A 202 1.45 -22.04 -1.71
C VAL A 202 0.76 -23.31 -2.19
N SER A 203 1.47 -24.43 -2.26
CA SER A 203 0.91 -25.75 -2.57
C SER A 203 -0.17 -26.18 -1.58
N ALA A 204 0.04 -25.95 -0.28
CA ALA A 204 -0.99 -26.23 0.72
C ALA A 204 -2.25 -25.37 0.50
N SER A 205 -2.08 -24.07 0.26
CA SER A 205 -3.19 -23.16 -0.03
C SER A 205 -3.91 -23.48 -1.33
N PHE A 206 -3.19 -23.95 -2.35
CA PHE A 206 -3.77 -24.48 -3.58
C PHE A 206 -4.76 -25.61 -3.28
N TRP A 207 -4.36 -26.61 -2.48
CA TRP A 207 -5.23 -27.74 -2.14
C TRP A 207 -6.37 -27.36 -1.21
N ASN A 208 -6.15 -26.40 -0.30
CA ASN A 208 -7.23 -25.81 0.49
C ASN A 208 -8.26 -25.12 -0.39
N ARG A 209 -7.83 -24.36 -1.42
CA ARG A 209 -8.73 -23.73 -2.40
C ARG A 209 -9.46 -24.74 -3.26
N ILE A 210 -8.85 -25.86 -3.62
CA ILE A 210 -9.54 -26.96 -4.33
C ILE A 210 -10.66 -27.56 -3.47
N THR A 211 -10.44 -27.69 -2.16
CA THR A 211 -11.40 -28.30 -1.23
C THR A 211 -12.49 -27.33 -0.81
N ASN A 212 -12.16 -26.05 -0.65
CA ASN A 212 -13.06 -24.96 -0.36
C ASN A 212 -12.77 -23.80 -1.33
N LEU A 213 -13.61 -23.63 -2.35
CA LEU A 213 -13.36 -22.65 -3.43
C LEU A 213 -13.35 -21.18 -2.95
N ASP A 214 -13.81 -20.90 -1.73
CA ASP A 214 -13.75 -19.57 -1.11
C ASP A 214 -12.57 -19.40 -0.12
N PHE A 215 -11.72 -20.41 0.03
CA PHE A 215 -10.54 -20.34 0.92
C PHE A 215 -9.63 -19.17 0.53
N LYS A 216 -9.41 -18.18 1.41
CA LYS A 216 -8.68 -16.94 1.10
C LYS A 216 -7.15 -17.15 1.05
N ILE A 217 -6.56 -17.06 -0.13
CA ILE A 217 -5.11 -17.26 -0.34
C ILE A 217 -4.30 -16.14 0.33
N LYS A 218 -4.84 -14.92 0.38
CA LYS A 218 -4.15 -13.75 0.91
C LYS A 218 -3.92 -13.82 2.41
N GLN A 219 -4.83 -14.44 3.16
CA GLN A 219 -4.64 -14.67 4.59
C GLN A 219 -3.45 -15.62 4.85
N SER A 220 -3.31 -16.67 4.05
CA SER A 220 -2.15 -17.57 4.12
C SER A 220 -0.86 -16.87 3.69
N ALA A 221 -0.91 -16.05 2.64
CA ALA A 221 0.23 -15.25 2.20
C ALA A 221 0.72 -14.29 3.29
N HIS A 222 -0.19 -13.59 3.97
CA HIS A 222 0.14 -12.70 5.09
C HIS A 222 0.73 -13.47 6.26
N SER A 223 0.12 -14.60 6.64
CA SER A 223 0.60 -15.45 7.73
C SER A 223 2.02 -15.99 7.46
N TYR A 224 2.28 -16.44 6.23
CA TYR A 224 3.61 -16.84 5.78
C TYR A 224 4.62 -15.70 5.87
N ALA A 225 4.25 -14.52 5.34
CA ALA A 225 5.13 -13.37 5.32
C ALA A 225 5.52 -12.91 6.72
N VAL A 226 4.56 -12.81 7.65
CA VAL A 226 4.82 -12.46 9.06
C VAL A 226 5.74 -13.48 9.73
N PHE A 227 5.52 -14.77 9.47
CA PHE A 227 6.34 -15.84 10.03
C PHE A 227 7.81 -15.74 9.59
N ILE A 228 8.05 -15.49 8.30
CA ILE A 228 9.41 -15.41 7.74
C ILE A 228 10.10 -14.10 8.10
N SER A 229 9.39 -12.97 8.06
CA SER A 229 9.99 -11.65 8.28
C SER A 229 10.36 -11.36 9.74
N LYS A 230 9.74 -12.05 10.72
CA LYS A 230 9.84 -11.78 12.18
C LYS A 230 9.43 -10.37 12.63
N ASP A 231 9.09 -9.48 11.69
CA ASP A 231 8.59 -8.12 11.89
C ASP A 231 7.31 -7.93 11.06
N LYS A 232 6.23 -7.48 11.70
CA LYS A 232 4.89 -7.46 11.12
C LYS A 232 4.67 -6.32 10.14
N ASN A 233 5.43 -5.22 10.25
CA ASN A 233 5.13 -3.96 9.56
C ASN A 233 6.32 -3.41 8.76
N ASN A 234 7.11 -4.29 8.16
CA ASN A 234 8.26 -3.90 7.36
C ASN A 234 8.04 -4.23 5.87
N ILE A 235 8.70 -3.49 4.97
CA ILE A 235 8.66 -3.72 3.53
C ILE A 235 8.99 -5.17 3.16
N ASN A 236 9.81 -5.86 3.96
CA ASN A 236 10.13 -7.27 3.77
C ASN A 236 8.90 -8.20 3.89
N THR A 237 7.93 -7.86 4.74
CA THR A 237 6.66 -8.60 4.85
C THR A 237 5.83 -8.43 3.58
N PHE A 238 5.74 -7.23 3.02
CA PHE A 238 5.08 -7.02 1.73
C PHE A 238 5.76 -7.78 0.59
N LYS A 239 7.10 -7.78 0.59
CA LYS A 239 7.92 -8.52 -0.39
C LYS A 239 7.64 -10.02 -0.36
N ASN A 240 7.66 -10.63 0.84
CA ASN A 240 7.36 -12.07 1.02
C ASN A 240 5.90 -12.41 0.70
N GLN A 241 4.96 -11.56 1.11
CA GLN A 241 3.54 -11.73 0.81
C GLN A 241 3.29 -11.64 -0.70
N PHE A 242 3.97 -10.75 -1.40
CA PHE A 242 3.88 -10.67 -2.84
C PHE A 242 4.43 -11.92 -3.52
N GLU A 243 5.63 -12.40 -3.15
CA GLU A 243 6.22 -13.61 -3.75
C GLU A 243 5.24 -14.78 -3.68
N TYR A 244 4.60 -14.95 -2.52
CA TYR A 244 3.58 -15.96 -2.31
C TYR A 244 2.41 -15.83 -3.28
N ILE A 245 1.85 -14.63 -3.43
CA ILE A 245 0.71 -14.37 -4.32
C ILE A 245 1.09 -14.49 -5.79
N TYR A 246 2.31 -14.08 -6.15
CA TYR A 246 2.86 -14.26 -7.49
C TYR A 246 2.93 -15.75 -7.85
N LEU A 247 3.48 -16.56 -6.94
CA LEU A 247 3.57 -18.00 -7.11
C LEU A 247 2.17 -18.63 -7.21
N ALA A 248 1.21 -18.22 -6.37
CA ALA A 248 -0.18 -18.64 -6.49
C ALA A 248 -0.76 -18.31 -7.88
N GLY A 249 -0.47 -17.11 -8.39
CA GLY A 249 -0.83 -16.71 -9.76
C GLY A 249 -0.26 -17.65 -10.82
N MET A 250 1.01 -18.04 -10.72
CA MET A 250 1.65 -19.00 -11.63
C MET A 250 1.00 -20.40 -11.59
N LEU A 251 0.42 -20.80 -10.45
CA LEU A 251 -0.26 -22.10 -10.30
C LEU A 251 -1.72 -22.09 -10.79
N SER A 252 -2.27 -20.92 -11.14
CA SER A 252 -3.67 -20.78 -11.57
C SER A 252 -4.06 -21.62 -12.80
N PRO A 253 -3.23 -21.78 -13.84
CA PRO A 253 -3.57 -22.68 -14.95
C PRO A 253 -3.69 -24.15 -14.53
N HIS A 254 -2.87 -24.61 -13.57
CA HIS A 254 -2.97 -25.97 -13.00
C HIS A 254 -4.20 -26.12 -12.10
N PHE A 255 -4.55 -25.07 -11.34
CA PHE A 255 -5.77 -25.04 -10.52
C PHE A 255 -7.03 -25.23 -11.38
N ARG A 256 -7.07 -24.57 -12.54
CA ARG A 256 -8.13 -24.79 -13.53
C ARG A 256 -8.13 -26.21 -14.06
N GLY A 257 -6.94 -26.76 -14.31
CA GLY A 257 -6.76 -28.15 -14.70
C GLY A 257 -7.39 -29.14 -13.73
N GLU A 258 -7.11 -28.98 -12.43
CA GLU A 258 -7.68 -29.78 -11.35
C GLU A 258 -9.21 -29.73 -11.32
N ILE A 259 -9.80 -28.53 -11.42
CA ILE A 259 -11.26 -28.39 -11.43
C ILE A 259 -11.86 -29.05 -12.67
N ILE A 260 -11.30 -28.80 -13.86
CA ILE A 260 -11.76 -29.39 -15.13
C ILE A 260 -11.66 -30.93 -15.08
N ASN A 261 -10.59 -31.46 -14.49
CA ASN A 261 -10.42 -32.89 -14.25
C ASN A 261 -11.52 -33.50 -13.36
N LYS A 262 -12.15 -32.71 -12.49
CA LYS A 262 -13.23 -33.16 -11.60
C LYS A 262 -14.64 -32.91 -12.14
N LEU A 263 -14.79 -32.30 -13.32
CA LEU A 263 -16.09 -32.12 -13.96
C LEU A 263 -16.70 -33.45 -14.42
N LYS A 264 -18.03 -33.59 -14.36
CA LYS A 264 -18.78 -34.77 -14.78
C LYS A 264 -19.49 -34.58 -16.12
N CYS A 265 -19.47 -33.35 -16.67
CA CYS A 265 -20.09 -33.05 -17.94
C CYS A 265 -19.50 -33.89 -19.08
N SER A 266 -20.34 -34.27 -20.04
CA SER A 266 -19.93 -35.13 -21.16
C SER A 266 -18.87 -34.50 -22.07
N GLN A 267 -18.88 -33.17 -22.19
CA GLN A 267 -17.96 -32.42 -23.03
C GLN A 267 -17.72 -31.02 -22.49
N ILE A 268 -16.46 -30.57 -22.55
CA ILE A 268 -16.03 -29.19 -22.34
C ILE A 268 -15.05 -28.77 -23.43
N ASP A 269 -15.30 -27.61 -24.03
CA ASP A 269 -14.50 -27.03 -25.10
C ASP A 269 -13.56 -25.94 -24.53
N ILE A 270 -12.25 -26.14 -24.64
CA ILE A 270 -11.22 -25.22 -24.15
C ILE A 270 -10.63 -24.45 -25.33
N VAL A 271 -10.76 -23.12 -25.31
CA VAL A 271 -10.15 -22.22 -26.29
C VAL A 271 -8.96 -21.51 -25.63
N GLY A 272 -7.75 -21.78 -26.09
CA GLY A 272 -6.51 -21.33 -25.45
C GLY A 272 -5.63 -22.51 -25.02
N GLY A 273 -5.80 -22.98 -23.79
CA GLY A 273 -5.04 -24.10 -23.24
C GLY A 273 -3.68 -23.68 -22.66
N ASP A 274 -2.62 -24.41 -22.98
CA ASP A 274 -1.27 -24.15 -22.45
C ASP A 274 -0.75 -22.76 -22.84
N PRO A 275 -0.36 -21.87 -21.91
CA PRO A 275 0.16 -20.55 -22.23
C PRO A 275 1.50 -20.56 -22.99
N GLY A 276 2.18 -21.70 -23.14
CA GLY A 276 3.44 -21.84 -23.87
C GLY A 276 3.41 -21.32 -25.31
N TYR A 277 2.24 -21.28 -25.97
CA TYR A 277 2.09 -20.70 -27.31
C TYR A 277 2.47 -19.21 -27.35
N ILE A 278 2.36 -18.48 -26.23
CA ILE A 278 2.75 -17.06 -26.14
C ILE A 278 4.26 -16.90 -26.33
N SER A 279 5.03 -17.89 -25.86
CA SER A 279 6.49 -17.93 -25.93
C SER A 279 7.03 -18.74 -27.11
N GLY A 280 6.14 -19.17 -28.03
CA GLY A 280 6.52 -19.99 -29.18
C GLY A 280 6.89 -21.45 -28.85
N ILE A 281 6.58 -21.92 -27.63
CA ILE A 281 6.78 -23.31 -27.22
C ILE A 281 5.72 -24.18 -27.91
N MET A 282 6.16 -25.21 -28.63
CA MET A 282 5.28 -26.07 -29.44
C MET A 282 4.72 -27.28 -28.69
N ASP A 283 5.35 -27.70 -27.59
CA ASP A 283 4.83 -28.80 -26.76
C ASP A 283 3.60 -28.32 -26.00
N LYS A 284 2.44 -28.94 -26.28
CA LYS A 284 1.15 -28.53 -25.71
C LYS A 284 0.78 -29.48 -24.58
N ARG A 285 0.91 -29.00 -23.34
CA ARG A 285 0.42 -29.74 -22.18
C ARG A 285 -1.10 -29.70 -22.16
N MET A 286 -1.72 -30.87 -22.15
CA MET A 286 -3.18 -31.03 -22.25
C MET A 286 -3.68 -32.03 -21.20
N ILE A 287 -4.89 -31.77 -20.69
CA ILE A 287 -5.60 -32.69 -19.81
C ILE A 287 -5.97 -33.95 -20.60
N GLN A 288 -5.52 -35.11 -20.12
CA GLN A 288 -5.78 -36.41 -20.74
C GLN A 288 -7.08 -37.03 -20.18
N LYS A 289 -8.23 -36.44 -20.53
CA LYS A 289 -9.55 -36.88 -20.06
C LYS A 289 -10.57 -36.86 -21.20
N ASN A 290 -11.35 -37.94 -21.31
CA ASN A 290 -12.44 -38.02 -22.29
C ASN A 290 -13.44 -36.86 -22.10
N GLY A 291 -13.86 -36.25 -23.20
CA GLY A 291 -14.78 -35.10 -23.19
C GLY A 291 -14.09 -33.74 -23.07
N VAL A 292 -12.78 -33.67 -22.84
CA VAL A 292 -12.04 -32.39 -22.91
C VAL A 292 -11.53 -32.16 -24.33
N ILE A 293 -12.04 -31.12 -24.99
CA ILE A 293 -11.69 -30.78 -26.39
C ILE A 293 -10.93 -29.47 -26.42
N TYR A 294 -9.74 -29.46 -27.00
CA TYR A 294 -8.92 -28.26 -27.14
C TYR A 294 -9.07 -27.64 -28.54
N HIS A 295 -9.26 -26.34 -28.57
CA HIS A 295 -9.29 -25.51 -29.77
C HIS A 295 -8.07 -24.56 -29.80
N PRO A 296 -7.61 -24.15 -30.99
CA PRO A 296 -6.53 -23.18 -31.11
C PRO A 296 -6.82 -21.88 -30.32
N PRO A 297 -5.79 -21.23 -29.73
CA PRO A 297 -5.96 -19.91 -29.15
C PRO A 297 -6.39 -18.90 -30.23
N THR A 298 -7.37 -18.06 -29.94
CA THR A 298 -7.73 -16.93 -30.80
C THR A 298 -7.17 -15.62 -30.25
N GLN A 299 -6.61 -14.79 -31.13
CA GLN A 299 -6.24 -13.41 -30.84
C GLN A 299 -7.33 -12.42 -31.30
N ASN A 300 -8.36 -12.92 -31.99
CA ASN A 300 -9.46 -12.12 -32.50
C ASN A 300 -10.60 -12.07 -31.47
N TYR A 301 -10.85 -10.87 -30.96
CA TYR A 301 -11.84 -10.64 -29.91
C TYR A 301 -13.29 -10.71 -30.37
N ILE A 302 -13.53 -10.59 -31.67
CA ILE A 302 -14.86 -10.84 -32.24
C ILE A 302 -15.21 -12.32 -32.04
N ASP A 303 -14.23 -13.22 -32.21
CA ASP A 303 -14.44 -14.65 -31.98
C ASP A 303 -14.67 -14.92 -30.49
N VAL A 304 -13.90 -14.30 -29.59
CA VAL A 304 -14.08 -14.44 -28.14
C VAL A 304 -15.46 -13.95 -27.69
N ASN A 305 -15.87 -12.74 -28.11
CA ASN A 305 -17.21 -12.20 -27.82
C ASN A 305 -18.28 -13.17 -28.35
N SER A 306 -18.10 -13.72 -29.55
CA SER A 306 -19.05 -14.66 -30.12
C SER A 306 -19.12 -15.99 -29.35
N ILE A 307 -17.99 -16.53 -28.88
CA ILE A 307 -17.97 -17.72 -28.01
C ILE A 307 -18.75 -17.44 -26.73
N TYR A 308 -18.52 -16.29 -26.11
CA TYR A 308 -19.22 -15.90 -24.89
C TYR A 308 -20.73 -15.76 -25.10
N ALA A 309 -21.15 -15.13 -26.20
CA ALA A 309 -22.58 -14.97 -26.52
C ALA A 309 -23.28 -16.29 -26.87
N ASN A 310 -22.58 -17.25 -27.48
CA ASN A 310 -23.22 -18.42 -28.10
C ASN A 310 -22.99 -19.76 -27.37
N SER A 311 -22.10 -19.80 -26.38
CA SER A 311 -21.96 -20.98 -25.51
C SER A 311 -23.18 -21.09 -24.59
N LYS A 312 -23.75 -22.30 -24.43
CA LYS A 312 -24.84 -22.49 -23.46
C LYS A 312 -24.35 -22.16 -22.06
N ILE A 313 -23.16 -22.62 -21.68
CA ILE A 313 -22.51 -22.30 -20.41
C ILE A 313 -21.07 -21.88 -20.67
N ASN A 314 -20.73 -20.64 -20.30
CA ASN A 314 -19.34 -20.21 -20.17
C ASN A 314 -18.85 -20.55 -18.76
N LEU A 315 -17.76 -21.31 -18.65
CA LEU A 315 -17.15 -21.61 -17.37
C LEU A 315 -16.09 -20.55 -17.03
N ASN A 316 -16.22 -19.94 -15.86
CA ASN A 316 -15.16 -19.17 -15.23
C ASN A 316 -14.60 -19.91 -14.01
N ILE A 317 -13.28 -19.96 -13.94
CA ILE A 317 -12.51 -20.38 -12.77
C ILE A 317 -11.50 -19.25 -12.51
N THR A 318 -11.72 -18.54 -11.41
CA THR A 318 -10.93 -17.39 -10.99
C THR A 318 -9.50 -17.81 -10.67
N SER A 319 -8.54 -16.97 -11.05
CA SER A 319 -7.12 -17.20 -10.73
C SER A 319 -6.89 -17.14 -9.22
N LEU A 320 -5.92 -17.90 -8.72
CA LEU A 320 -5.64 -18.04 -7.28
C LEU A 320 -5.21 -16.74 -6.60
N GLN A 321 -4.69 -15.76 -7.34
CA GLN A 321 -4.32 -14.46 -6.76
C GLN A 321 -5.50 -13.57 -6.38
N PHE A 322 -6.74 -13.97 -6.72
CA PHE A 322 -7.94 -13.20 -6.43
C PHE A 322 -8.81 -13.92 -5.39
N ASP A 323 -9.11 -13.20 -4.31
CA ASP A 323 -9.90 -13.69 -3.19
C ASP A 323 -11.30 -13.10 -3.21
N ASP A 324 -11.43 -11.82 -3.59
CA ASP A 324 -12.69 -11.09 -3.59
C ASP A 324 -13.06 -10.58 -4.99
N ALA A 325 -12.06 -10.28 -5.83
CA ALA A 325 -12.30 -9.64 -7.12
C ALA A 325 -13.09 -10.52 -8.11
N VAL A 326 -14.01 -9.89 -8.83
CA VAL A 326 -14.65 -10.48 -10.01
C VAL A 326 -13.79 -10.21 -11.25
N VAL A 327 -13.30 -11.29 -11.86
CA VAL A 327 -12.38 -11.22 -13.00
C VAL A 327 -13.05 -10.78 -14.29
N ASN A 328 -12.25 -10.24 -15.22
CA ASN A 328 -12.72 -9.69 -16.50
C ASN A 328 -13.62 -10.64 -17.30
N ARG A 329 -13.44 -11.96 -17.20
CA ARG A 329 -14.26 -12.96 -17.93
C ARG A 329 -15.74 -12.86 -17.56
N VAL A 330 -16.07 -12.63 -16.29
CA VAL A 330 -17.46 -12.52 -15.83
C VAL A 330 -18.12 -11.28 -16.46
N ILE A 331 -17.38 -10.17 -16.49
CA ILE A 331 -17.85 -8.91 -17.08
C ILE A 331 -17.98 -9.03 -18.59
N ASP A 332 -16.99 -9.63 -19.27
CA ASP A 332 -17.03 -9.83 -20.72
C ASP A 332 -18.19 -10.75 -21.16
N VAL A 333 -18.44 -11.85 -20.44
CA VAL A 333 -19.55 -12.76 -20.77
C VAL A 333 -20.90 -12.09 -20.55
N GLY A 334 -21.08 -11.38 -19.42
CA GLY A 334 -22.29 -10.61 -19.18
C GLY A 334 -22.52 -9.52 -20.24
N ALA A 335 -21.48 -8.76 -20.60
CA ALA A 335 -21.54 -7.75 -21.65
C ALA A 335 -21.88 -8.36 -23.04
N ALA A 336 -21.40 -9.57 -23.32
CA ALA A 336 -21.75 -10.32 -24.54
C ALA A 336 -23.19 -10.86 -24.55
N GLY A 337 -23.88 -10.87 -23.40
CA GLY A 337 -25.21 -11.46 -23.24
C GLY A 337 -25.18 -12.99 -23.05
N GLY A 338 -24.02 -13.54 -22.70
CA GLY A 338 -23.84 -14.97 -22.46
C GLY A 338 -24.21 -15.40 -21.05
N PHE A 339 -24.56 -16.68 -20.89
CA PHE A 339 -24.71 -17.30 -19.57
C PHE A 339 -23.35 -17.80 -19.06
N ILE A 340 -23.11 -17.65 -17.76
CA ILE A 340 -21.84 -18.00 -17.12
C ILE A 340 -22.07 -18.77 -15.82
N LEU A 341 -21.17 -19.72 -15.52
CA LEU A 341 -20.97 -20.24 -14.18
C LEU A 341 -19.58 -19.83 -13.69
N THR A 342 -19.50 -19.18 -12.54
CA THR A 342 -18.26 -18.67 -11.92
C THR A 342 -18.12 -19.13 -10.48
N ASP A 343 -16.90 -19.32 -9.97
CA ASP A 343 -16.72 -19.53 -8.54
C ASP A 343 -17.23 -18.30 -7.75
N TRP A 344 -17.81 -18.53 -6.57
CA TRP A 344 -18.35 -17.46 -5.72
C TRP A 344 -17.26 -16.48 -5.29
N LYS A 345 -17.60 -15.19 -5.31
CA LYS A 345 -16.74 -14.08 -4.89
C LYS A 345 -17.58 -13.04 -4.16
N SER A 346 -17.02 -12.46 -3.10
CA SER A 346 -17.73 -11.49 -2.25
C SER A 346 -18.15 -10.22 -3.00
N ASP A 347 -17.42 -9.83 -4.06
CA ASP A 347 -17.77 -8.69 -4.90
C ASP A 347 -18.86 -9.00 -5.94
N LEU A 348 -19.24 -10.26 -6.18
CA LEU A 348 -20.20 -10.62 -7.23
C LEU A 348 -21.58 -9.99 -7.00
N ARG A 349 -22.03 -9.95 -5.74
CA ARG A 349 -23.30 -9.29 -5.33
C ARG A 349 -23.33 -7.79 -5.63
N LYS A 350 -22.16 -7.15 -5.73
CA LYS A 350 -22.05 -5.71 -6.04
C LYS A 350 -22.16 -5.42 -7.53
N ILE A 351 -22.05 -6.45 -8.37
CA ILE A 351 -21.99 -6.31 -9.82
C ILE A 351 -23.31 -6.73 -10.46
N THR A 352 -23.97 -7.74 -9.91
CA THR A 352 -25.20 -8.28 -10.49
C THR A 352 -26.14 -8.84 -9.44
N SER A 353 -27.44 -8.69 -9.72
CA SER A 353 -28.53 -9.26 -8.94
C SER A 353 -28.54 -10.79 -8.99
N VAL A 354 -28.18 -11.40 -10.13
CA VAL A 354 -28.20 -12.87 -10.35
C VAL A 354 -26.93 -13.59 -9.85
N HIS A 355 -26.26 -13.00 -8.86
CA HIS A 355 -24.98 -13.49 -8.36
C HIS A 355 -25.05 -14.89 -7.74
N GLU A 356 -26.18 -15.31 -7.17
CA GLU A 356 -26.35 -16.65 -6.59
C GLU A 356 -26.52 -17.71 -7.68
N GLU A 357 -27.29 -17.40 -8.72
CA GLU A 357 -27.63 -18.30 -9.82
C GLU A 357 -26.40 -18.64 -10.65
N ILE A 358 -25.55 -17.65 -10.93
CA ILE A 358 -24.35 -17.80 -11.75
C ILE A 358 -23.12 -18.28 -10.96
N SER A 359 -23.19 -18.35 -9.62
CA SER A 359 -22.02 -18.72 -8.82
C SER A 359 -22.03 -20.17 -8.31
N TYR A 360 -20.87 -20.72 -7.97
CA TYR A 360 -20.75 -22.01 -7.27
C TYR A 360 -19.70 -21.93 -6.17
N LYS A 361 -19.92 -22.64 -5.06
CA LYS A 361 -19.02 -22.70 -3.89
C LYS A 361 -18.27 -24.03 -3.78
N THR A 362 -18.78 -25.09 -4.42
CA THR A 362 -18.12 -26.40 -4.46
C THR A 362 -18.10 -26.98 -5.87
N ILE A 363 -17.25 -27.99 -6.08
CA ILE A 363 -17.17 -28.70 -7.37
C ILE A 363 -18.43 -29.55 -7.59
N GLU A 364 -19.05 -30.05 -6.53
CA GLU A 364 -20.33 -30.76 -6.56
C GLU A 364 -21.46 -29.83 -7.03
N GLU A 365 -21.54 -28.62 -6.49
CA GLU A 365 -22.50 -27.60 -6.91
C GLU A 365 -22.26 -27.19 -8.37
N LEU A 366 -20.99 -27.00 -8.77
CA LEU A 366 -20.65 -26.71 -10.16
C LEU A 366 -21.16 -27.80 -11.11
N ASN A 367 -20.91 -29.07 -10.80
CA ASN A 367 -21.40 -30.18 -11.61
C ASN A 367 -22.93 -30.22 -11.67
N TYR A 368 -23.60 -30.03 -10.53
CA TYR A 368 -25.05 -29.94 -10.48
C TYR A 368 -25.59 -28.80 -11.36
N LYS A 369 -25.02 -27.60 -11.25
CA LYS A 369 -25.45 -26.43 -12.03
C LYS A 369 -25.17 -26.59 -13.53
N ILE A 370 -24.04 -27.21 -13.91
CA ILE A 370 -23.78 -27.54 -15.32
C ILE A 370 -24.88 -28.46 -15.84
N ASP A 371 -25.13 -29.58 -15.16
CA ASP A 371 -26.14 -30.55 -15.61
C ASP A 371 -27.54 -29.90 -15.65
N TYR A 372 -27.91 -29.13 -14.63
CA TYR A 372 -29.19 -28.43 -14.56
C TYR A 372 -29.35 -27.42 -15.71
N TYR A 373 -28.45 -26.45 -15.85
CA TYR A 373 -28.62 -25.37 -16.83
C TYR A 373 -28.44 -25.81 -18.29
N LEU A 374 -27.85 -26.97 -18.56
CA LEU A 374 -27.83 -27.56 -19.91
C LEU A 374 -29.25 -27.93 -20.40
N PHE A 375 -30.18 -28.26 -19.49
CA PHE A 375 -31.57 -28.63 -19.81
C PHE A 375 -32.60 -27.53 -19.52
N HIS A 376 -32.22 -26.44 -18.83
CA HIS A 376 -33.12 -25.33 -18.45
C HIS A 376 -32.85 -24.07 -19.28
N GLU A 377 -33.08 -24.14 -20.60
CA GLU A 377 -32.73 -23.06 -21.53
C GLU A 377 -33.42 -21.73 -21.24
N LYS A 378 -34.74 -21.75 -20.95
CA LYS A 378 -35.49 -20.52 -20.70
C LYS A 378 -34.93 -19.75 -19.49
N GLU A 379 -34.79 -20.42 -18.36
CA GLU A 379 -34.25 -19.85 -17.12
C GLU A 379 -32.81 -19.33 -17.34
N ARG A 380 -31.99 -20.10 -18.03
CA ARG A 380 -30.61 -19.72 -18.38
C ARG A 380 -30.55 -18.43 -19.20
N LEU A 381 -31.43 -18.27 -20.18
CA LEU A 381 -31.51 -17.06 -21.00
C LEU A 381 -32.04 -15.86 -20.23
N GLU A 382 -33.00 -16.05 -19.32
CA GLU A 382 -33.51 -15.01 -18.42
C GLU A 382 -32.40 -14.50 -17.48
N ILE A 383 -31.62 -15.40 -16.88
CA ILE A 383 -30.47 -15.07 -16.04
C ILE A 383 -29.40 -14.32 -16.84
N ALA A 384 -29.04 -14.81 -18.03
CA ALA A 384 -28.05 -14.17 -18.89
C ALA A 384 -28.48 -12.77 -19.34
N GLN A 385 -29.78 -12.58 -19.61
CA GLN A 385 -30.33 -11.28 -19.94
C GLN A 385 -30.25 -10.32 -18.74
N GLN A 386 -30.59 -10.76 -17.54
CA GLN A 386 -30.47 -9.91 -16.35
C GLN A 386 -29.01 -9.54 -16.06
N LEU A 387 -28.10 -10.51 -16.16
CA LEU A 387 -26.65 -10.26 -16.07
C LEU A 387 -26.19 -9.22 -17.10
N HIS A 388 -26.67 -9.31 -18.34
CA HIS A 388 -26.34 -8.36 -19.40
C HIS A 388 -26.74 -6.93 -19.05
N GLU A 389 -27.98 -6.74 -18.58
CA GLU A 389 -28.49 -5.42 -18.21
C GLU A 389 -27.74 -4.83 -16.99
N ASP A 390 -27.43 -5.66 -15.99
CA ASP A 390 -26.65 -5.25 -14.82
C ASP A 390 -25.24 -4.77 -15.22
N ILE A 391 -24.52 -5.58 -16.01
CA ILE A 391 -23.16 -5.29 -16.49
C ILE A 391 -23.13 -4.05 -17.39
N LYS A 392 -24.05 -3.97 -18.35
CA LYS A 392 -24.13 -2.82 -19.26
C LYS A 392 -24.43 -1.53 -18.48
N THR A 393 -25.22 -1.64 -17.42
CA THR A 393 -25.51 -0.52 -16.55
C THR A 393 -24.28 -0.12 -15.74
N GLN A 394 -23.52 -1.04 -15.16
CA GLN A 394 -22.52 -0.70 -14.13
C GLN A 394 -21.06 -0.70 -14.61
N ASN A 395 -20.72 -1.51 -15.60
CA ASN A 395 -19.33 -1.88 -15.95
C ASN A 395 -18.91 -1.41 -17.36
N SER A 396 -19.27 -0.18 -17.74
CA SER A 396 -18.75 0.45 -18.97
C SER A 396 -17.47 1.24 -18.73
N TYR A 397 -16.61 1.33 -19.75
CA TYR A 397 -15.39 2.13 -19.67
C TYR A 397 -15.70 3.61 -19.44
N GLU A 398 -16.80 4.15 -19.97
CA GLU A 398 -17.21 5.53 -19.71
C GLU A 398 -17.49 5.78 -18.23
N LYS A 399 -18.19 4.86 -17.54
CA LYS A 399 -18.45 4.96 -16.09
C LYS A 399 -17.16 4.84 -15.28
N LEU A 400 -16.33 3.85 -15.61
CA LEU A 400 -15.05 3.63 -14.93
C LEU A 400 -14.12 4.85 -15.06
N VAL A 401 -13.96 5.39 -16.27
CA VAL A 401 -13.15 6.59 -16.53
C VAL A 401 -13.72 7.81 -15.80
N ASN A 402 -15.04 8.01 -15.82
CA ASN A 402 -15.68 9.10 -15.07
C ASN A 402 -15.37 9.00 -13.57
N TYR A 403 -15.44 7.80 -13.00
CA TYR A 403 -15.10 7.56 -11.59
C TYR A 403 -13.62 7.89 -11.33
N ILE A 404 -12.70 7.39 -12.14
CA ILE A 404 -11.26 7.67 -12.02
C ILE A 404 -10.97 9.17 -12.11
N ILE A 405 -11.52 9.85 -13.12
CA ILE A 405 -11.38 11.30 -13.28
C ILE A 405 -11.93 12.04 -12.06
N SER A 406 -13.08 11.62 -11.52
CA SER A 406 -13.64 12.26 -10.33
C SER A 406 -12.70 12.16 -9.12
N LYS A 407 -11.94 11.06 -8.98
CA LYS A 407 -10.97 10.86 -7.90
C LYS A 407 -9.69 11.67 -8.10
N ILE A 408 -9.17 11.78 -9.32
CA ILE A 408 -7.95 12.55 -9.58
C ILE A 408 -8.21 14.07 -9.59
N THR A 409 -9.41 14.51 -9.97
CA THR A 409 -9.74 15.95 -10.12
C THR A 409 -10.30 16.61 -8.87
N ARG A 410 -11.02 15.87 -8.02
CA ARG A 410 -11.48 16.39 -6.71
C ARG A 410 -10.32 16.72 -5.75
N MET A 411 -9.08 16.35 -6.09
CA MET A 411 -7.92 16.38 -5.19
C MET A 411 -6.94 17.55 -5.36
N ASN A 412 -7.22 18.56 -6.21
CA ASN A 412 -6.46 19.81 -6.19
C ASN A 412 -6.82 20.75 -5.01
N ASN A 413 -7.70 20.33 -4.09
CA ASN A 413 -8.21 21.16 -2.98
C ASN A 413 -8.59 20.40 -1.69
N TYR A 414 -7.90 19.31 -1.29
CA TYR A 414 -8.23 18.64 -0.01
C TYR A 414 -7.03 18.28 0.89
N GLN A 415 -7.20 18.62 2.18
CA GLN A 415 -6.62 17.96 3.35
C GLN A 415 -6.76 16.44 3.23
N THR A 416 -5.79 15.69 3.77
CA THR A 416 -5.76 14.22 3.84
C THR A 416 -7.12 13.62 4.24
N GLU A 417 -7.68 12.73 3.42
CA GLU A 417 -8.89 11.97 3.79
C GLU A 417 -8.60 11.13 5.04
N GLN A 418 -9.36 11.38 6.11
CA GLN A 418 -9.28 10.70 7.39
C GLN A 418 -9.80 9.25 7.27
N LEU A 419 -9.07 8.28 7.83
CA LEU A 419 -9.54 6.90 7.96
C LEU A 419 -10.48 6.80 9.15
N ARG A 420 -11.77 6.54 8.89
CA ARG A 420 -12.82 6.45 9.91
C ARG A 420 -13.38 5.01 9.94
N LEU A 421 -13.47 4.37 11.11
CA LEU A 421 -13.95 2.98 11.25
C LEU A 421 -15.27 2.89 12.01
N ASP A 422 -16.19 2.07 11.53
CA ASP A 422 -17.45 1.74 12.20
C ASP A 422 -17.37 0.27 12.68
N LEU A 423 -17.11 0.07 13.97
CA LEU A 423 -16.92 -1.25 14.58
C LEU A 423 -18.28 -1.83 14.98
N GLY A 424 -18.54 -3.09 14.61
CA GLY A 424 -19.86 -3.72 14.76
C GLY A 424 -20.91 -3.08 13.86
N CYS A 425 -20.51 -2.69 12.64
CA CYS A 425 -21.33 -1.83 11.78
C CYS A 425 -22.64 -2.45 11.31
N GLY A 426 -22.83 -3.76 11.49
CA GLY A 426 -24.06 -4.38 11.08
C GLY A 426 -24.24 -4.42 9.56
N PRO A 427 -25.48 -4.68 9.10
CA PRO A 427 -25.86 -4.48 7.70
C PRO A 427 -26.02 -2.99 7.32
N ARG A 428 -25.68 -2.05 8.22
CA ARG A 428 -25.97 -0.62 8.06
C ARG A 428 -24.81 0.23 8.54
N LYS A 429 -23.71 0.14 7.83
CA LYS A 429 -22.53 0.99 8.03
C LYS A 429 -22.85 2.48 7.85
N THR A 430 -22.26 3.30 8.71
CA THR A 430 -22.31 4.77 8.64
C THR A 430 -21.61 5.32 7.38
N GLU A 431 -22.24 6.27 6.68
CA GLU A 431 -21.64 6.89 5.50
C GLU A 431 -20.29 7.57 5.82
N GLY A 432 -19.28 7.33 4.98
CA GLY A 432 -17.93 7.87 5.17
C GLY A 432 -17.05 7.09 6.15
N PHE A 433 -17.54 5.99 6.72
CA PHE A 433 -16.76 5.06 7.52
C PHE A 433 -16.44 3.78 6.76
N VAL A 434 -15.40 3.07 7.19
CA VAL A 434 -15.09 1.69 6.82
C VAL A 434 -15.71 0.78 7.86
N GLY A 435 -16.59 -0.13 7.44
CA GLY A 435 -17.39 -0.97 8.32
C GLY A 435 -16.67 -2.26 8.67
N VAL A 436 -16.65 -2.59 9.97
CA VAL A 436 -15.99 -3.76 10.51
C VAL A 436 -17.01 -4.59 11.26
N ASP A 437 -17.14 -5.86 10.91
CA ASP A 437 -18.07 -6.79 11.57
C ASP A 437 -17.56 -8.22 11.48
N ILE A 438 -18.01 -9.11 12.37
CA ILE A 438 -17.68 -10.54 12.31
C ILE A 438 -18.50 -11.26 11.22
N TYR A 439 -19.66 -10.72 10.86
CA TYR A 439 -20.53 -11.27 9.83
C TYR A 439 -20.39 -10.51 8.50
N ASP A 440 -20.39 -11.21 7.37
CA ASP A 440 -20.31 -10.60 6.03
C ASP A 440 -21.67 -10.06 5.54
N TRP A 441 -22.21 -9.08 6.27
CA TRP A 441 -23.44 -8.40 5.91
C TRP A 441 -23.25 -7.34 4.82
N GLU A 442 -24.37 -6.92 4.21
CA GLU A 442 -24.38 -5.81 3.27
C GLU A 442 -23.94 -4.52 3.97
N GLY A 443 -22.86 -3.88 3.50
CA GLY A 443 -22.31 -2.67 4.12
C GLY A 443 -21.01 -2.89 4.89
N VAL A 444 -20.69 -4.13 5.28
CA VAL A 444 -19.40 -4.49 5.92
C VAL A 444 -18.27 -4.45 4.89
N ASP A 445 -17.19 -3.74 5.20
CA ASP A 445 -16.01 -3.66 4.33
C ASP A 445 -14.90 -4.62 4.76
N VAL A 446 -14.77 -4.82 6.09
CA VAL A 446 -13.76 -5.66 6.73
C VAL A 446 -14.46 -6.69 7.61
N VAL A 447 -14.39 -7.95 7.22
CA VAL A 447 -14.89 -9.07 8.04
C VAL A 447 -13.80 -9.47 9.04
N ALA A 448 -14.03 -9.27 10.33
CA ALA A 448 -13.03 -9.50 11.38
C ALA A 448 -13.64 -9.89 12.73
N ASP A 449 -12.99 -10.85 13.40
CA ASP A 449 -13.27 -11.19 14.79
C ASP A 449 -12.51 -10.22 15.72
N LEU A 450 -13.24 -9.26 16.30
CA LEU A 450 -12.70 -8.25 17.22
C LEU A 450 -12.45 -8.78 18.64
N THR A 451 -12.69 -10.07 18.91
CA THR A 451 -12.14 -10.72 20.11
C THR A 451 -10.63 -10.99 19.97
N GLN A 452 -10.13 -10.97 18.72
CA GLN A 452 -8.72 -11.07 18.38
C GLN A 452 -8.10 -9.68 18.17
N ARG A 453 -6.82 -9.65 17.79
CA ARG A 453 -6.16 -8.40 17.38
C ARG A 453 -6.91 -7.77 16.20
N PHE A 454 -7.25 -6.49 16.32
CA PHE A 454 -7.95 -5.74 15.29
C PHE A 454 -7.07 -5.66 14.03
N PRO A 455 -7.62 -5.88 12.83
CA PRO A 455 -6.85 -6.02 11.58
C PRO A 455 -6.38 -4.67 11.00
N PHE A 456 -6.02 -3.73 11.87
CA PHE A 456 -5.54 -2.40 11.51
C PHE A 456 -4.18 -2.11 12.16
N PRO A 457 -3.29 -1.36 11.50
CA PRO A 457 -2.02 -0.94 12.07
C PRO A 457 -2.20 -0.01 13.25
N ASP A 458 -1.14 0.06 14.05
CA ASP A 458 -0.96 1.10 15.04
C ASP A 458 -1.02 2.48 14.33
N ASP A 459 -1.62 3.48 14.96
CA ASP A 459 -1.58 4.87 14.47
C ASP A 459 -2.14 5.11 13.06
N SER A 460 -3.15 4.34 12.64
CA SER A 460 -3.70 4.40 11.29
C SER A 460 -5.07 5.08 11.20
N VAL A 461 -5.85 5.08 12.28
CA VAL A 461 -7.26 5.47 12.30
C VAL A 461 -7.46 6.87 12.90
N ASP A 462 -8.14 7.74 12.17
CA ASP A 462 -8.44 9.12 12.58
C ASP A 462 -9.72 9.22 13.43
N GLU A 463 -10.69 8.33 13.20
CA GLU A 463 -11.95 8.30 13.95
C GLU A 463 -12.52 6.88 14.06
N ILE A 464 -13.09 6.55 15.22
CA ILE A 464 -13.81 5.31 15.47
C ILE A 464 -15.22 5.62 15.92
N ARG A 465 -16.17 4.88 15.37
CA ARG A 465 -17.51 4.69 15.89
C ARG A 465 -17.64 3.24 16.35
N ALA A 466 -18.11 3.02 17.59
CA ALA A 466 -18.33 1.69 18.15
C ALA A 466 -19.65 1.70 18.92
N TYR A 467 -20.76 1.52 18.21
CA TYR A 467 -22.08 1.50 18.82
C TYR A 467 -22.58 0.07 18.88
N ASP A 468 -23.09 -0.31 20.04
CA ASP A 468 -23.71 -1.62 20.29
C ASP A 468 -22.81 -2.79 19.85
N ILE A 469 -21.53 -2.74 20.26
CA ILE A 469 -20.50 -3.71 19.87
C ILE A 469 -19.60 -4.13 21.04
N ILE A 470 -19.17 -3.18 21.88
CA ILE A 470 -18.15 -3.45 22.90
C ILE A 470 -18.67 -4.34 24.04
N GLU A 471 -19.98 -4.39 24.25
CA GLU A 471 -20.68 -5.28 25.17
C GLU A 471 -20.70 -6.74 24.68
N HIS A 472 -20.55 -6.96 23.38
CA HIS A 472 -20.38 -8.29 22.78
C HIS A 472 -18.92 -8.78 22.82
N LEU A 473 -17.98 -7.91 23.22
CA LEU A 473 -16.56 -8.26 23.34
C LEU A 473 -16.22 -8.61 24.80
N PRO A 474 -15.68 -9.80 25.09
CA PRO A 474 -15.53 -10.30 26.46
C PRO A 474 -14.39 -9.61 27.23
N ASP A 475 -13.31 -9.23 26.55
CA ASP A 475 -12.14 -8.58 27.17
C ASP A 475 -12.17 -7.06 26.94
N ARG A 476 -12.58 -6.33 27.98
CA ARG A 476 -12.66 -4.86 27.99
C ARG A 476 -11.28 -4.20 27.89
N LEU A 477 -10.24 -4.80 28.45
CA LEU A 477 -8.88 -4.26 28.40
C LEU A 477 -8.29 -4.42 27.00
N HIS A 478 -8.44 -5.61 26.41
CA HIS A 478 -8.06 -5.87 25.01
C HIS A 478 -8.78 -4.90 24.06
N THR A 479 -10.10 -4.77 24.19
CA THR A 479 -10.91 -3.90 23.33
C THR A 479 -10.41 -2.45 23.37
N MET A 480 -10.25 -1.88 24.57
CA MET A 480 -9.78 -0.49 24.71
C MET A 480 -8.30 -0.33 24.32
N ASN A 481 -7.45 -1.34 24.56
CA ASN A 481 -6.06 -1.32 24.09
C ASN A 481 -5.99 -1.34 22.56
N GLU A 482 -6.79 -2.16 21.88
CA GLU A 482 -6.78 -2.26 20.42
C GLU A 482 -7.34 -1.00 19.77
N ILE A 483 -8.44 -0.44 20.30
CA ILE A 483 -8.98 0.86 19.86
C ILE A 483 -7.89 1.94 20.02
N TRP A 484 -7.22 2.02 21.17
CA TRP A 484 -6.13 2.98 21.39
C TRP A 484 -4.95 2.73 20.44
N ARG A 485 -4.56 1.47 20.25
CA ARG A 485 -3.44 1.08 19.39
C ARG A 485 -3.66 1.55 17.97
N ILE A 486 -4.81 1.25 17.37
CA ILE A 486 -5.05 1.52 15.94
C ILE A 486 -5.32 2.99 15.65
N CYS A 487 -5.77 3.75 16.64
CA CYS A 487 -6.01 5.19 16.50
C CYS A 487 -4.72 6.00 16.46
N LYS A 488 -4.71 7.07 15.67
CA LYS A 488 -3.68 8.12 15.69
C LYS A 488 -3.73 8.92 16.99
N PRO A 489 -2.66 9.67 17.33
CA PRO A 489 -2.76 10.71 18.36
C PRO A 489 -3.90 11.68 18.00
N GLU A 490 -4.67 12.08 19.01
CA GLU A 490 -5.82 12.98 18.89
C GLU A 490 -7.03 12.45 18.11
N ALA A 491 -7.02 11.17 17.70
CA ALA A 491 -8.17 10.54 17.05
C ALA A 491 -9.41 10.54 17.96
N ILE A 492 -10.59 10.65 17.37
CA ILE A 492 -11.86 10.65 18.10
C ILE A 492 -12.45 9.24 18.13
N VAL A 493 -12.89 8.79 19.29
CA VAL A 493 -13.53 7.49 19.50
C VAL A 493 -14.90 7.74 20.12
N ASP A 494 -15.95 7.45 19.36
CA ASP A 494 -17.36 7.62 19.76
C ASP A 494 -17.98 6.25 20.05
N ILE A 495 -18.18 5.98 21.34
CA ILE A 495 -18.75 4.74 21.86
C ILE A 495 -20.16 4.99 22.34
N LEU A 496 -21.10 4.15 21.93
CA LEU A 496 -22.46 4.09 22.48
C LEU A 496 -22.71 2.64 22.92
N VAL A 497 -23.03 2.44 24.19
CA VAL A 497 -23.17 1.10 24.76
C VAL A 497 -24.32 1.06 25.76
N PRO A 498 -25.10 -0.04 25.84
CA PRO A 498 -26.08 -0.22 26.90
C PRO A 498 -25.46 -0.14 28.30
N SER A 499 -26.04 0.69 29.16
CA SER A 499 -25.59 0.91 30.54
C SER A 499 -26.16 -0.12 31.49
N THR A 500 -25.36 -0.57 32.45
CA THR A 500 -25.82 -1.36 33.61
C THR A 500 -26.81 -0.63 34.51
N ASP A 501 -27.00 0.67 34.31
CA ASP A 501 -28.03 1.46 34.99
C ASP A 501 -29.44 1.26 34.39
N GLY A 502 -29.57 0.57 33.24
CA GLY A 502 -30.84 0.29 32.57
C GLY A 502 -30.99 -1.16 32.13
N ARG A 503 -32.17 -1.52 31.61
CA ARG A 503 -32.51 -2.92 31.24
C ARG A 503 -31.69 -3.43 30.04
N GLY A 504 -31.29 -2.52 29.15
CA GLY A 504 -30.56 -2.82 27.91
C GLY A 504 -29.30 -3.65 28.12
N ALA A 505 -28.53 -3.39 29.18
CA ALA A 505 -27.29 -4.12 29.43
C ALA A 505 -27.50 -5.62 29.67
N PHE A 506 -28.67 -6.04 30.16
CA PHE A 506 -28.93 -7.42 30.60
C PHE A 506 -29.98 -8.17 29.78
N GLN A 507 -30.67 -7.49 28.86
CA GLN A 507 -31.78 -8.11 28.11
C GLN A 507 -31.32 -8.88 26.87
N ASP A 508 -30.22 -8.48 26.24
CA ASP A 508 -29.68 -9.16 25.07
C ASP A 508 -28.84 -10.38 25.52
N PRO A 509 -29.16 -11.60 25.04
CA PRO A 509 -28.49 -12.82 25.47
C PRO A 509 -27.03 -12.93 24.97
N THR A 510 -26.60 -12.04 24.08
CA THR A 510 -25.25 -12.03 23.50
C THR A 510 -24.30 -11.05 24.17
N HIS A 511 -24.78 -10.22 25.11
CA HIS A 511 -23.93 -9.36 25.91
C HIS A 511 -23.07 -10.19 26.87
N VAL A 512 -21.76 -10.00 26.79
CA VAL A 512 -20.76 -10.72 27.60
C VAL A 512 -19.86 -9.80 28.41
N SER A 513 -19.90 -8.50 28.15
CA SER A 513 -19.26 -7.48 28.98
C SER A 513 -20.20 -6.32 29.27
N PHE A 514 -20.01 -5.69 30.43
CA PHE A 514 -20.96 -4.72 30.97
C PHE A 514 -20.28 -3.38 31.25
N TRP A 515 -20.98 -2.31 30.90
CA TRP A 515 -20.47 -0.95 30.89
C TRP A 515 -21.43 0.01 31.60
N ASN A 516 -20.89 1.09 32.16
CA ASN A 516 -21.63 2.26 32.65
C ASN A 516 -20.72 3.48 32.59
N ILE A 517 -21.24 4.62 33.08
CA ILE A 517 -20.50 5.89 33.05
C ILE A 517 -19.15 5.80 33.79
N ASN A 518 -19.06 5.00 34.85
CA ASN A 518 -17.83 4.83 35.62
C ASN A 518 -16.81 3.93 34.91
N SER A 519 -17.25 3.03 34.03
CA SER A 519 -16.35 2.18 33.24
C SER A 519 -15.36 3.00 32.43
N PHE A 520 -15.81 4.12 31.84
CA PHE A 520 -14.95 4.98 31.04
C PHE A 520 -13.92 5.77 31.86
N LYS A 521 -14.17 6.00 33.15
CA LYS A 521 -13.23 6.71 34.04
C LYS A 521 -11.89 5.98 34.20
N TYR A 522 -11.90 4.65 34.10
CA TYR A 522 -10.68 3.82 34.16
C TYR A 522 -9.74 4.03 32.97
N TYR A 523 -10.21 4.64 31.88
CA TYR A 523 -9.40 4.84 30.68
C TYR A 523 -9.04 6.32 30.45
N SER A 524 -9.57 7.23 31.26
CA SER A 524 -9.54 8.67 31.01
C SER A 524 -8.59 9.46 31.92
N LEU A 525 -7.84 10.40 31.35
CA LEU A 525 -6.88 11.27 32.04
C LEU A 525 -7.52 12.17 33.11
N GLU A 526 -8.80 12.49 32.95
CA GLU A 526 -9.58 13.29 33.91
C GLU A 526 -9.73 12.60 35.27
N PHE A 527 -9.44 11.29 35.34
CA PHE A 527 -9.56 10.50 36.56
C PHE A 527 -8.26 9.73 36.84
N PRO A 528 -7.15 10.40 37.23
CA PRO A 528 -5.82 9.80 37.33
C PRO A 528 -5.76 8.54 38.20
N SER A 529 -6.42 8.54 39.36
CA SER A 529 -6.43 7.37 40.25
C SER A 529 -7.11 6.14 39.64
N TYR A 530 -8.13 6.34 38.82
CA TYR A 530 -8.80 5.25 38.10
C TYR A 530 -7.94 4.75 36.93
N LEU A 531 -7.30 5.67 36.21
CA LEU A 531 -6.39 5.35 35.12
C LEU A 531 -5.15 4.59 35.59
N ASP A 532 -4.51 5.02 36.68
CA ASP A 532 -3.34 4.35 37.26
C ASP A 532 -3.68 2.91 37.69
N LEU A 533 -4.86 2.74 38.28
CA LEU A 533 -5.37 1.43 38.65
C LEU A 533 -5.63 0.57 37.40
N CYS A 534 -6.23 1.12 36.35
CA CYS A 534 -6.47 0.40 35.09
C CYS A 534 -5.17 -0.01 34.39
N LYS A 535 -4.15 0.86 34.42
CA LYS A 535 -2.81 0.55 33.92
C LYS A 535 -2.19 -0.65 34.65
N SER A 536 -2.39 -0.74 35.97
CA SER A 536 -1.95 -1.92 36.74
C SER A 536 -2.65 -3.22 36.33
N TYR A 537 -3.82 -3.13 35.68
CA TYR A 537 -4.55 -4.28 35.13
C TYR A 537 -4.10 -4.67 33.72
N GLY A 538 -3.22 -3.90 33.08
CA GLY A 538 -2.71 -4.17 31.73
C GLY A 538 -3.25 -3.25 30.64
N PHE A 539 -3.96 -2.17 30.98
CA PHE A 539 -4.26 -1.11 30.02
C PHE A 539 -2.99 -0.32 29.68
N GLN A 540 -2.72 -0.13 28.39
CA GLN A 540 -1.50 0.54 27.90
C GLN A 540 -1.78 1.95 27.38
N GLY A 541 -3.05 2.27 27.11
CA GLY A 541 -3.44 3.52 26.50
C GLY A 541 -3.71 4.68 27.46
N GLU A 542 -4.07 5.81 26.87
CA GLU A 542 -4.58 6.99 27.56
C GLU A 542 -5.65 7.64 26.68
N TYR A 543 -6.78 8.02 27.27
CA TYR A 543 -7.81 8.79 26.59
C TYR A 543 -8.08 10.08 27.33
N LYS A 544 -8.44 11.12 26.59
CA LYS A 544 -9.04 12.33 27.13
C LYS A 544 -10.55 12.27 26.94
N LEU A 545 -11.32 12.50 27.99
CA LEU A 545 -12.78 12.50 27.93
C LEU A 545 -13.27 13.79 27.27
N VAL A 546 -13.83 13.69 26.07
CA VAL A 546 -14.42 14.85 25.36
C VAL A 546 -15.86 15.05 25.83
N SER A 547 -16.65 13.98 25.87
CA SER A 547 -17.99 14.01 26.45
C SER A 547 -18.38 12.66 27.00
N LEU A 548 -19.23 12.67 28.01
CA LEU A 548 -19.76 11.46 28.63
C LEU A 548 -21.18 11.74 29.07
N SER A 549 -22.13 11.01 28.51
CA SER A 549 -23.57 11.27 28.71
C SER A 549 -24.36 9.97 28.77
N GLN A 550 -25.56 10.04 29.36
CA GLN A 550 -26.54 8.97 29.32
C GLN A 550 -27.73 9.39 28.47
N GLN A 551 -28.28 8.42 27.74
CA GLN A 551 -29.47 8.58 26.91
C GLN A 551 -30.45 7.49 27.30
N GLU A 552 -31.67 7.88 27.65
CA GLU A 552 -32.76 6.96 27.95
C GLU A 552 -33.64 6.84 26.69
N SER A 553 -33.83 5.61 26.21
CA SER A 553 -34.83 5.26 25.20
C SER A 553 -36.05 4.62 25.88
N GLY A 554 -37.10 4.33 25.09
CA GLY A 554 -38.29 3.64 25.60
C GLY A 554 -37.95 2.35 26.35
N ASP A 555 -38.82 1.95 27.28
CA ASP A 555 -38.71 0.73 28.09
C ASP A 555 -37.54 0.69 29.10
N GLU A 556 -37.14 1.85 29.66
CA GLU A 556 -36.06 1.97 30.66
C GLU A 556 -34.70 1.44 30.15
N VAL A 557 -34.47 1.53 28.84
CA VAL A 557 -33.19 1.22 28.22
C VAL A 557 -32.31 2.45 28.28
N ILE A 558 -31.21 2.36 29.01
CA ILE A 558 -30.24 3.44 29.18
C ILE A 558 -28.98 3.08 28.39
N HIS A 559 -28.51 3.99 27.55
CA HIS A 559 -27.20 3.91 26.90
C HIS A 559 -26.26 4.95 27.51
N VAL A 560 -24.99 4.60 27.61
CA VAL A 560 -23.91 5.56 27.85
C VAL A 560 -23.24 5.87 26.53
N ARG A 561 -23.11 7.16 26.21
CA ARG A 561 -22.28 7.64 25.11
C ARG A 561 -21.01 8.27 25.65
N ALA A 562 -19.86 7.71 25.27
CA ALA A 562 -18.54 8.23 25.58
C ALA A 562 -17.85 8.69 24.30
N ILE A 563 -17.55 9.99 24.20
CA ILE A 563 -16.67 10.53 23.16
C ILE A 563 -15.31 10.73 23.81
N LEU A 564 -14.34 9.96 23.35
CA LEU A 564 -12.98 9.95 23.83
C LEU A 564 -12.07 10.51 22.73
N LYS A 565 -10.97 11.12 23.16
CA LYS A 565 -9.87 11.51 22.29
C LYS A 565 -8.64 10.70 22.67
N VAL A 566 -8.02 10.06 21.69
CA VAL A 566 -6.88 9.18 21.91
C VAL A 566 -5.66 10.02 22.25
N ILE A 567 -5.11 9.81 23.44
CA ILE A 567 -3.86 10.43 23.84
C ILE A 567 -2.78 9.38 23.68
N LYS A 568 -1.92 9.63 22.72
CA LYS A 568 -0.64 8.96 22.65
C LYS A 568 0.35 9.97 23.15
N GLN A 569 1.14 9.57 24.15
CA GLN A 569 2.39 10.26 24.38
C GLN A 569 3.13 10.13 23.05
N HIS A 570 3.15 11.18 22.24
CA HIS A 570 4.05 11.24 21.09
C HIS A 570 5.37 10.72 21.60
N ASN A 571 5.99 9.78 20.88
CA ASN A 571 7.38 9.46 21.11
C ASN A 571 8.07 10.81 21.22
N LYS A 572 8.48 11.18 22.45
CA LYS A 572 9.24 12.39 22.73
C LYS A 572 10.55 12.41 21.95
N ASN A 573 10.83 11.39 21.13
CA ASN A 573 11.98 11.29 20.27
C ASN A 573 11.77 11.93 18.89
N GLU A 574 10.60 11.93 18.25
CA GLU A 574 10.49 12.44 16.87
C GLU A 574 10.47 13.98 16.79
N ASN A 575 9.66 14.66 17.62
CA ASN A 575 9.72 16.12 17.71
C ASN A 575 11.05 16.62 18.28
N TYR A 576 11.68 15.87 19.21
CA TYR A 576 12.97 16.27 19.77
C TYR A 576 14.11 16.05 18.78
N LEU A 577 13.98 15.12 17.84
CA LEU A 577 14.96 14.94 16.76
C LEU A 577 14.83 16.04 15.72
N GLU A 578 13.62 16.43 15.31
CA GLU A 578 13.46 17.60 14.44
C GLU A 578 13.91 18.88 15.13
N ASP A 579 13.53 19.10 16.39
CA ASP A 579 13.98 20.25 17.18
C ASP A 579 15.51 20.25 17.37
N LEU A 580 16.12 19.11 17.68
CA LEU A 580 17.58 18.97 17.80
C LEU A 580 18.26 19.20 16.45
N LEU A 581 17.77 18.61 15.35
CA LEU A 581 18.34 18.81 14.02
C LEU A 581 18.21 20.26 13.55
N ASN A 582 17.10 20.92 13.88
CA ASN A 582 16.88 22.33 13.60
C ASN A 582 17.79 23.24 14.45
N GLN A 583 18.04 22.88 15.72
CA GLN A 583 18.98 23.58 16.60
C GLN A 583 20.44 23.45 16.14
N LEU A 584 20.83 22.30 15.59
CA LEU A 584 22.22 22.04 15.19
C LEU A 584 22.61 22.62 13.82
N THR A 585 21.66 23.24 13.10
CA THR A 585 21.89 23.93 11.80
C THR A 585 22.83 23.16 10.86
N LEU A 586 22.62 21.84 10.75
CA LEU A 586 23.52 20.96 10.00
C LEU A 586 23.58 21.33 8.51
N ARG A 587 24.79 21.39 7.96
CA ARG A 587 25.06 21.64 6.54
C ARG A 587 25.57 20.37 5.85
N LYS A 588 26.07 20.52 4.62
CA LYS A 588 26.58 19.38 3.83
C LYS A 588 27.68 18.62 4.56
N VAL A 589 28.59 19.36 5.20
CA VAL A 589 29.68 18.82 6.01
C VAL A 589 29.52 19.32 7.44
N ASN A 590 29.56 18.42 8.41
CA ASN A 590 29.48 18.76 9.83
C ASN A 590 30.69 18.17 10.53
N ILE A 591 31.43 19.02 11.26
CA ILE A 591 32.67 18.63 11.93
C ILE A 591 32.48 18.89 13.42
N LEU A 592 32.89 17.93 14.23
CA LEU A 592 32.70 17.98 15.67
C LEU A 592 33.99 18.37 16.41
N ILE A 593 33.85 19.08 17.53
CA ILE A 593 34.89 19.26 18.54
C ILE A 593 34.35 18.84 19.90
N SER A 594 35.11 18.01 20.62
CA SER A 594 34.81 17.65 22.01
C SER A 594 35.78 18.36 22.95
N ILE A 595 35.36 19.49 23.52
CA ILE A 595 36.18 20.34 24.40
C ILE A 595 36.05 19.86 25.84
N ASP A 596 37.18 19.73 26.54
CA ASP A 596 37.14 19.65 28.00
C ASP A 596 36.97 21.06 28.60
N TRP A 597 35.75 21.41 28.98
CA TRP A 597 35.43 22.73 29.55
C TRP A 597 35.97 22.96 30.97
N SER A 598 36.70 22.00 31.56
CA SER A 598 37.41 22.21 32.84
C SER A 598 38.77 22.90 32.69
N GLN A 599 39.24 23.08 31.46
CA GLN A 599 40.51 23.76 31.15
C GLN A 599 40.45 25.27 31.42
N GLN A 600 41.61 25.91 31.47
CA GLN A 600 41.68 27.37 31.61
C GLN A 600 41.05 28.07 30.40
N GLU A 601 40.18 29.05 30.67
CA GLU A 601 39.41 29.80 29.66
C GLU A 601 40.30 30.38 28.54
N GLU A 602 41.46 30.95 28.88
CA GLU A 602 42.43 31.48 27.90
C GLU A 602 42.92 30.40 26.90
N THR A 603 43.02 29.15 27.35
CA THR A 603 43.43 28.02 26.50
C THR A 603 42.31 27.63 25.53
N ILE A 604 41.06 27.62 26.02
CA ILE A 604 39.87 27.35 25.20
C ILE A 604 39.69 28.45 24.15
N ILE A 605 39.78 29.72 24.56
CA ILE A 605 39.68 30.90 23.68
C ILE A 605 40.72 30.80 22.55
N LYS A 606 41.99 30.54 22.90
CA LYS A 606 43.06 30.42 21.91
C LYS A 606 42.82 29.28 20.93
N PHE A 607 42.33 28.13 21.42
CA PHE A 607 42.07 26.97 20.57
C PHE A 607 40.89 27.20 19.62
N LEU A 608 39.76 27.66 20.14
CA LEU A 608 38.58 28.01 19.34
C LEU A 608 38.88 29.11 18.32
N GLY A 609 39.67 30.11 18.70
CA GLY A 609 40.15 31.16 17.79
C GLY A 609 40.88 30.58 16.57
N ASN A 610 41.84 29.69 16.79
CA ASN A 610 42.57 29.05 15.69
C ASN A 610 41.66 28.24 14.76
N ILE A 611 40.66 27.54 15.30
CA ILE A 611 39.68 26.79 14.50
C ILE A 611 38.84 27.74 13.66
N LEU A 612 38.30 28.80 14.28
CA LEU A 612 37.43 29.75 13.60
C LEU A 612 38.16 30.51 12.50
N VAL A 613 39.43 30.88 12.69
CA VAL A 613 40.30 31.41 11.63
C VAL A 613 40.50 30.40 10.50
N THR A 614 40.74 29.13 10.84
CA THR A 614 40.90 28.05 9.86
C THR A 614 39.63 27.87 9.03
N MET A 615 38.46 27.89 9.67
CA MET A 615 37.17 27.76 9.02
C MET A 615 36.79 28.99 8.20
N GLY A 616 37.05 30.20 8.71
CA GLY A 616 36.81 31.45 8.00
C GLY A 616 37.58 31.55 6.68
N ASN A 617 38.81 31.01 6.66
CA ASN A 617 39.64 30.95 5.46
C ASN A 617 39.35 29.74 4.56
N HIS A 618 38.49 28.80 4.98
CA HIS A 618 38.18 27.61 4.20
C HIS A 618 37.36 27.96 2.94
N PRO A 619 37.71 27.43 1.75
CA PRO A 619 37.03 27.77 0.50
C PRO A 619 35.54 27.38 0.50
N ASP A 620 35.21 26.26 1.16
CA ASP A 620 33.84 25.74 1.25
C ASP A 620 33.08 26.12 2.54
N ARG A 621 33.53 27.13 3.29
CA ARG A 621 33.00 27.50 4.63
C ARG A 621 31.47 27.57 4.73
N LYS A 622 30.77 28.03 3.69
CA LYS A 622 29.30 28.12 3.62
C LYS A 622 28.56 26.78 3.63
N ASN A 623 29.27 25.67 3.45
CA ASN A 623 28.73 24.33 3.43
C ASN A 623 29.16 23.51 4.67
N ILE A 624 29.88 24.13 5.61
CA ILE A 624 30.42 23.48 6.80
C ILE A 624 29.72 24.04 8.05
N THR A 625 29.34 23.15 8.97
CA THR A 625 28.92 23.48 10.34
C THR A 625 29.92 22.92 11.35
N LEU A 626 30.35 23.75 12.30
CA LEU A 626 31.15 23.34 13.46
C LEU A 626 30.23 22.97 14.61
N LEU A 627 30.29 21.74 15.08
CA LEU A 627 29.55 21.25 16.24
C LEU A 627 30.45 21.26 17.46
N ILE A 628 30.10 22.03 18.48
CA ILE A 628 30.85 22.12 19.74
C ILE A 628 30.10 21.37 20.83
N ASP A 629 30.73 20.35 21.39
CA ASP A 629 30.27 19.63 22.57
C ASP A 629 30.37 20.53 23.81
N ILE A 630 29.25 20.73 24.51
CA ILE A 630 29.19 21.47 25.78
C ILE A 630 28.73 20.58 26.94
N SER A 631 28.82 19.26 26.80
CA SER A 631 28.28 18.29 27.75
C SER A 631 28.94 18.31 29.14
N ASN A 632 30.22 18.67 29.25
CA ASN A 632 30.94 18.76 30.52
C ASN A 632 31.14 20.20 31.03
N LEU A 633 30.37 21.17 30.52
CA LEU A 633 30.42 22.55 30.99
C LEU A 633 30.09 22.64 32.50
N PRO A 634 30.98 23.19 33.36
CA PRO A 634 30.72 23.37 34.78
C PRO A 634 29.49 24.27 35.04
N LYS A 635 28.69 23.95 36.07
CA LYS A 635 27.48 24.72 36.40
C LYS A 635 27.78 26.14 36.89
N ASP A 636 28.99 26.39 37.34
CA ASP A 636 29.53 27.66 37.85
C ASP A 636 30.48 28.34 36.85
N HIS A 637 30.47 27.92 35.57
CA HIS A 637 31.25 28.57 34.53
C HIS A 637 30.82 30.04 34.38
N GLN A 638 31.79 30.96 34.41
CA GLN A 638 31.53 32.39 34.58
C GLN A 638 30.98 33.08 33.31
N VAL A 639 31.36 32.57 32.14
CA VAL A 639 31.04 33.12 30.82
C VAL A 639 30.36 32.03 29.98
N SER A 640 29.33 32.36 29.21
CA SER A 640 28.67 31.35 28.37
C SER A 640 29.54 30.97 27.16
N PRO A 641 29.45 29.74 26.63
CA PRO A 641 30.15 29.36 25.40
C PRO A 641 29.84 30.28 24.21
N GLU A 642 28.60 30.78 24.11
CA GLU A 642 28.18 31.73 23.06
C GLU A 642 28.84 33.10 23.22
N GLU A 643 29.02 33.56 24.46
CA GLU A 643 29.77 34.78 24.76
C GLU A 643 31.24 34.62 24.36
N ILE A 644 31.88 33.48 24.67
CA ILE A 644 33.25 33.16 24.24
C ILE A 644 33.40 33.21 22.72
N ILE A 645 32.48 32.58 21.97
CA ILE A 645 32.51 32.61 20.50
C ILE A 645 32.31 34.03 19.97
N SER A 646 31.42 34.81 20.58
CA SER A 646 31.15 36.19 20.19
C SER A 646 32.37 37.10 20.44
N ASP A 647 33.06 36.92 21.57
CA ASP A 647 34.28 37.66 21.90
C ASP A 647 35.41 37.32 20.94
N ILE A 648 35.61 36.03 20.64
CA ILE A 648 36.59 35.60 19.62
C ILE A 648 36.25 36.21 18.26
N ALA A 649 35.00 36.17 17.83
CA ALA A 649 34.57 36.75 16.56
C ALA A 649 34.82 38.27 16.52
N LEU A 650 34.53 39.00 17.60
CA LEU A 650 34.79 40.43 17.69
C LEU A 650 36.30 40.74 17.61
N THR A 651 37.13 39.98 18.32
CA THR A 651 38.59 40.10 18.25
C THR A 651 39.10 39.85 16.83
N LEU A 652 38.61 38.81 16.15
CA LEU A 652 39.01 38.51 14.76
C LEU A 652 38.57 39.58 13.77
N ILE A 653 37.42 40.23 13.99
CA ILE A 653 36.99 41.38 13.19
C ILE A 653 37.94 42.57 13.41
N LEU A 654 38.32 42.86 14.66
CA LEU A 654 39.12 44.03 15.01
C LEU A 654 40.61 43.88 14.68
N GLU A 655 41.18 42.70 14.91
CA GLU A 655 42.62 42.45 14.83
C GLU A 655 43.04 41.80 13.50
N GLU A 656 42.18 40.93 12.94
CA GLU A 656 42.49 40.19 11.70
C GLU A 656 41.62 40.62 10.50
N ASN A 657 40.69 41.56 10.69
CA ASN A 657 39.73 42.02 9.67
C ASN A 657 38.94 40.85 9.03
N LEU A 658 38.61 39.84 9.85
CA LEU A 658 37.89 38.62 9.47
C LEU A 658 36.52 38.58 10.16
N ASP A 659 35.44 38.80 9.40
CA ASP A 659 34.06 38.72 9.92
C ASP A 659 33.47 37.32 9.74
N ILE A 660 34.03 36.36 10.49
CA ILE A 660 33.73 34.93 10.34
C ILE A 660 32.23 34.59 10.42
N LEU A 661 31.46 35.27 11.28
CA LEU A 661 30.04 34.99 11.47
C LEU A 661 29.19 35.51 10.30
N ASN A 662 29.47 36.71 9.79
CA ASN A 662 28.77 37.22 8.60
C ASN A 662 29.30 36.61 7.28
N GLU A 663 30.52 36.08 7.28
CA GLU A 663 31.14 35.42 6.12
C GLU A 663 30.74 33.95 5.92
N GLY A 664 29.84 33.45 6.77
CA GLY A 664 29.12 32.20 6.57
C GLY A 664 29.74 30.98 7.26
N VAL A 665 30.58 31.15 8.28
CA VAL A 665 30.93 30.06 9.21
C VAL A 665 29.73 29.80 10.12
N GLU A 666 29.25 28.56 10.16
CA GLU A 666 28.17 28.14 11.08
C GLU A 666 28.77 27.42 12.28
N VAL A 667 28.35 27.82 13.47
CA VAL A 667 28.71 27.17 14.72
C VAL A 667 27.41 26.79 15.44
N ALA A 668 27.31 25.53 15.83
CA ALA A 668 26.23 25.03 16.66
C ALA A 668 26.79 24.27 17.85
N MET A 669 26.08 24.35 18.97
CA MET A 669 26.49 23.73 20.24
C MET A 669 25.51 22.63 20.60
N PHE A 670 25.98 21.56 21.24
CA PHE A 670 25.12 20.48 21.68
C PHE A 670 25.44 20.02 23.11
N PRO A 671 24.42 19.77 23.94
CA PRO A 671 24.61 19.25 25.30
C PRO A 671 24.86 17.74 25.27
N LEU A 672 24.94 17.09 26.44
CA LEU A 672 25.06 15.64 26.54
C LEU A 672 23.94 14.92 25.74
N LEU A 673 24.33 14.19 24.68
CA LEU A 673 23.41 13.44 23.84
C LEU A 673 23.21 12.03 24.38
N THR A 674 21.99 11.52 24.28
CA THR A 674 21.70 10.10 24.48
C THR A 674 22.25 9.27 23.31
N LYS A 675 22.48 7.96 23.52
CA LYS A 675 22.93 7.05 22.45
C LYS A 675 22.01 7.07 21.21
N ILE A 676 20.71 7.23 21.41
CA ILE A 676 19.71 7.28 20.32
C ILE A 676 19.84 8.57 19.52
N GLN A 677 19.95 9.72 20.18
CA GLN A 677 20.17 11.01 19.53
C GLN A 677 21.49 10.99 18.74
N TRP A 678 22.55 10.44 19.34
CA TRP A 678 23.84 10.28 18.69
C TRP A 678 23.78 9.38 17.45
N GLN A 679 23.16 8.19 17.54
CA GLN A 679 22.98 7.30 16.37
C GLN A 679 22.24 7.97 15.22
N THR A 680 21.35 8.92 15.53
CA THR A 680 20.57 9.64 14.51
C THR A 680 21.39 10.68 13.77
N ILE A 681 22.29 11.39 14.47
CA ILE A 681 23.08 12.48 13.86
C ILE A 681 24.48 12.04 13.43
N SER A 682 25.04 10.96 13.98
CA SER A 682 26.43 10.54 13.75
C SER A 682 26.72 10.25 12.28
N SER A 683 25.73 9.75 11.53
CA SER A 683 25.84 9.54 10.08
C SER A 683 26.00 10.83 9.26
N LYS A 684 25.69 11.99 9.84
CA LYS A 684 25.82 13.32 9.22
C LYS A 684 27.10 14.05 9.62
N ILE A 685 27.89 13.50 10.54
CA ILE A 685 29.14 14.09 11.02
C ILE A 685 30.31 13.45 10.27
N CYS A 686 31.13 14.26 9.61
CA CYS A 686 32.22 13.79 8.76
C CYS A 686 33.45 13.33 9.57
N GLY A 687 33.68 13.95 10.72
CA GLY A 687 34.83 13.66 11.57
C GLY A 687 34.93 14.63 12.74
N ARG A 688 35.97 14.49 13.56
CA ARG A 688 36.25 15.36 14.70
C ARG A 688 37.62 16.02 14.60
N ILE A 689 37.75 17.22 15.15
CA ILE A 689 39.04 17.91 15.26
C ILE A 689 39.80 17.35 16.46
N GLN A 690 41.04 16.92 16.23
CA GLN A 690 41.91 16.43 17.29
C GLN A 690 42.46 17.60 18.11
N TRP A 691 42.47 17.45 19.43
CA TRP A 691 43.07 18.39 20.38
C TRP A 691 43.70 17.65 21.57
N ASP A 692 44.59 18.33 22.30
CA ASP A 692 45.28 17.73 23.46
C ASP A 692 44.40 17.65 24.71
N CYS A 693 43.34 18.47 24.78
CA CYS A 693 42.44 18.58 25.93
C CYS A 693 40.98 18.23 25.55
N GLU A 694 40.78 17.06 24.93
CA GLU A 694 39.45 16.59 24.58
C GLU A 694 38.69 16.00 25.78
N ASN A 695 37.36 16.11 25.76
CA ASN A 695 36.50 15.46 26.74
C ASN A 695 36.44 13.94 26.48
N ALA A 696 37.32 13.22 27.18
CA ALA A 696 37.47 11.77 27.05
C ALA A 696 36.18 10.99 27.40
N ASP A 697 35.37 11.50 28.34
CA ASP A 697 34.14 10.83 28.76
C ASP A 697 33.08 10.86 27.66
N THR A 698 32.94 11.98 26.94
CA THR A 698 32.03 12.07 25.78
C THR A 698 32.54 11.20 24.63
N ILE A 699 33.84 11.25 24.35
CA ILE A 699 34.45 10.44 23.29
C ILE A 699 34.20 8.94 23.51
N ALA A 700 34.40 8.47 24.75
CA ALA A 700 34.17 7.07 25.10
C ALA A 700 32.67 6.71 25.10
N SER A 701 31.81 7.54 25.69
CA SER A 701 30.38 7.24 25.85
C SER A 701 29.60 7.21 24.53
N LEU A 702 30.01 8.02 23.56
CA LEU A 702 29.43 8.10 22.21
C LEU A 702 30.23 7.32 21.16
N GLU A 703 31.27 6.58 21.56
CA GLU A 703 32.09 5.75 20.66
C GLU A 703 32.74 6.56 19.51
N MET A 704 33.10 7.82 19.79
CA MET A 704 33.65 8.78 18.83
C MET A 704 35.11 8.51 18.45
N GLU A 705 35.76 7.55 19.11
CA GLU A 705 37.10 7.07 18.77
C GLU A 705 37.19 6.55 17.32
N ASN A 706 36.07 6.09 16.76
CA ASN A 706 35.98 5.56 15.40
C ASN A 706 35.81 6.64 14.31
N MET A 707 35.71 7.92 14.67
CA MET A 707 35.50 9.01 13.71
C MET A 707 36.80 9.42 13.02
N GLU A 708 36.71 9.96 11.79
CA GLU A 708 37.88 10.51 11.10
C GLU A 708 38.45 11.71 11.89
N LEU A 709 39.77 11.72 12.06
CA LEU A 709 40.49 12.80 12.76
C LEU A 709 41.00 13.85 11.79
N TYR A 710 40.68 15.11 12.08
CA TYR A 710 41.23 16.28 11.39
C TYR A 710 42.17 17.05 12.32
N ASP A 711 43.36 17.35 11.84
CA ASP A 711 44.18 18.44 12.39
C ASP A 711 43.87 19.74 11.62
N LEU A 712 44.23 20.91 12.18
CA LEU A 712 43.91 22.22 11.58
C LEU A 712 44.53 22.40 10.19
N GLN A 713 45.74 21.88 9.97
CA GLN A 713 46.43 21.99 8.68
C GLN A 713 45.73 21.15 7.60
N ARG A 714 45.39 19.90 7.91
CA ARG A 714 44.61 19.01 7.04
C ARG A 714 43.26 19.62 6.73
N LEU A 715 42.56 20.14 7.74
CA LEU A 715 41.24 20.73 7.56
C LEU A 715 41.28 21.88 6.54
N SER A 716 42.27 22.77 6.64
CA SER A 716 42.43 23.91 5.71
C SER A 716 42.67 23.51 4.25
N SER A 717 43.19 22.30 4.00
CA SER A 717 43.63 21.83 2.69
C SER A 717 42.62 20.92 1.97
N LYS A 718 41.62 20.41 2.70
CA LYS A 718 40.61 19.49 2.17
C LYS A 718 39.51 20.23 1.40
N LYS A 719 38.83 19.54 0.49
CA LYS A 719 37.66 20.07 -0.22
C LYS A 719 36.44 19.21 0.05
N ILE A 720 35.26 19.81 -0.10
CA ILE A 720 34.01 19.06 0.01
C ILE A 720 33.81 18.16 -1.22
N PHE A 721 33.59 16.87 -0.97
CA PHE A 721 33.25 15.88 -1.99
C PHE A 721 31.93 15.19 -1.66
N GLN A 722 31.09 15.03 -2.69
CA GLN A 722 29.87 14.23 -2.59
C GLN A 722 30.20 12.74 -2.79
N VAL A 723 29.86 11.90 -1.82
CA VAL A 723 30.07 10.44 -1.88
C VAL A 723 28.86 9.75 -2.53
N ASP A 724 27.65 10.21 -2.20
CA ASP A 724 26.38 9.78 -2.80
C ASP A 724 25.31 10.90 -2.71
N ARG A 725 24.05 10.62 -3.09
CA ARG A 725 22.99 11.66 -3.13
C ARG A 725 22.80 12.42 -1.81
N ASN A 726 23.10 11.80 -0.66
CA ASN A 726 22.84 12.37 0.66
C ASN A 726 24.09 12.51 1.55
N THR A 727 25.23 11.93 1.15
CA THR A 727 26.46 11.90 1.97
C THR A 727 27.56 12.77 1.37
N TRP A 728 28.16 13.63 2.20
CA TRP A 728 29.31 14.47 1.84
C TRP A 728 30.48 14.23 2.82
N THR A 729 31.70 14.48 2.37
CA THR A 729 32.92 14.30 3.17
C THR A 729 33.98 15.35 2.79
N LEU A 730 35.02 15.48 3.61
CA LEU A 730 36.21 16.26 3.30
C LEU A 730 37.34 15.34 2.84
N ARG A 731 37.82 15.54 1.61
CA ARG A 731 38.98 14.80 1.07
C ARG A 731 40.12 15.71 0.68
#